data_AF-A0A424KP72-F1
#
_entry.id   AF-A0A424KP72-F1
#
_cell.length_a   1.000
_cell.length_b   1.000
_cell.length_c   1.000
_cell.angle_alpha   90.00
_cell.angle_beta   90.00
_cell.angle_gamma   90.00
#
_symmetry.space_group_name_H-M   'P 1'
#
loop_
_entity.id
_entity.type
_entity.pdbx_description
1 polymer ?
#
loop_
_entity_poly.entity_id
_entity_poly.type
_entity_poly.pdbx_seq_one_letter_code
_entity_poly.pdbx_strand_id
1 'polypeptide(L)'
;MTPDSEDQLRGSPDACPMATSRLSWAEAYGCNEPHEALARYSDALHEQGWIAIARTFESRLNVEPFVPASLRPGIGPASLAPTAVFLLAATNEDPPGRLGHVSAELAVSGFGSTTVEMPGRSLEGGHLVADQVARSLMRVVRFLAPDASVPGFEIVIPRDGVGDSHALACGVTGMLALLGAASRPGVAATGGFDVAQKRFTPVPAATIHSKLEAARRWGIQRLLVVEGQSFAGVPGFAGQAVGEHSSDGVEWSGIEIMEVPSDPASLPVLVADLVAMDPPHAALRQALGLYDFNIARMLETTLDSVFEATAPFIPREIDAEVCRRTGGARSGGRTSAEGSSDPILVLMAADIRSRKCLHEGRSEEAAIWLEIARKHRHRGDLPDGVIGDYLQYEQAAHRAIVAVDQGVLEDPQDGPRVHAELDELIVDLDQRWRTRHQSMQRVFLRNTRARRLLYLARLTGRQDLRQQAIEDCLSVRPRWTELLEDHGARELKLGNTNLRRQENFWLEHLVTEASMIDPAAFSAGRWHPGAASIAGLKEAVGIWTDSRDIDPDRLSGYDLLGLVQWRWLTESVEAAEFEAMRCRLLWLVDALPRGSSPGHPLCSVAEWLLRFASLNSSDRRSLHHVLIKGLAPHVAGATPEEGAVDGQAGSIQRVLALRSAAVLDQEGVPVGDGPSERSSWLAAIRPLASPESLQGLFDDIRSEPRLIAARCPY
;
A
#
# COMPACT_ATOMS: atom_id res chain seq x y z
N MET A 1 0.94 73.00 -15.15
CA MET A 1 0.39 71.64 -15.05
C MET A 1 1.14 70.79 -16.06
N THR A 2 1.90 69.82 -15.53
CA THR A 2 2.60 68.69 -16.19
C THR A 2 3.32 68.94 -17.54
N PRO A 3 4.67 69.02 -17.50
CA PRO A 3 5.54 68.98 -18.68
C PRO A 3 6.18 67.59 -18.92
N ASP A 4 6.39 67.30 -20.20
CA ASP A 4 7.54 66.66 -20.89
C ASP A 4 8.40 65.60 -20.19
N SER A 5 8.61 64.44 -20.84
CA SER A 5 9.81 64.12 -21.65
C SER A 5 10.04 62.60 -21.83
N GLU A 6 10.46 62.25 -23.05
CA GLU A 6 11.24 61.09 -23.53
C GLU A 6 11.28 59.77 -22.73
N ASP A 7 10.89 58.67 -23.40
CA ASP A 7 11.67 57.42 -23.37
C ASP A 7 11.40 56.59 -24.64
N GLN A 8 12.29 56.74 -25.62
CA GLN A 8 12.64 55.66 -26.55
C GLN A 8 13.49 54.64 -25.78
N LEU A 9 13.39 53.36 -26.19
CA LEU A 9 14.18 52.19 -25.75
C LEU A 9 13.60 51.39 -24.59
N ARG A 10 12.75 50.42 -24.94
CA ARG A 10 12.86 49.02 -24.49
C ARG A 10 12.07 48.14 -25.45
N GLY A 11 12.78 47.55 -26.42
CA GLY A 11 12.27 46.39 -27.14
C GLY A 11 12.05 45.26 -26.15
N SER A 12 10.80 44.79 -26.05
CA SER A 12 10.49 43.51 -25.42
C SER A 12 10.72 42.39 -26.45
N PRO A 13 11.51 41.35 -26.15
CA PRO A 13 11.71 40.21 -27.06
C PRO A 13 10.50 39.27 -27.17
N ASP A 14 9.43 39.47 -26.39
CA ASP A 14 8.33 38.49 -26.26
C ASP A 14 7.07 38.80 -27.08
N ALA A 15 7.23 39.45 -28.24
CA ALA A 15 6.14 39.50 -29.22
C ALA A 15 6.14 38.19 -30.04
N CYS A 16 5.67 37.10 -29.42
CA CYS A 16 5.31 35.88 -30.13
C CYS A 16 4.29 36.26 -31.23
N PRO A 17 4.54 35.95 -32.53
CA PRO A 17 3.60 36.34 -33.58
C PRO A 17 2.26 35.66 -33.30
N MET A 18 1.23 36.47 -33.06
CA MET A 18 -0.14 35.98 -32.93
C MET A 18 -0.48 35.07 -34.11
N ALA A 19 -0.79 33.82 -33.77
CA ALA A 19 -1.21 32.77 -34.68
C ALA A 19 -2.41 33.24 -35.51
N THR A 20 -2.20 33.47 -36.80
CA THR A 20 -3.24 33.74 -37.80
C THR A 20 -3.43 32.55 -38.75
N SER A 21 -3.41 31.32 -38.20
CA SER A 21 -3.86 30.13 -38.94
C SER A 21 -5.10 29.55 -38.26
N ARG A 22 -6.19 29.43 -39.01
CA ARG A 22 -7.46 28.79 -38.63
C ARG A 22 -7.35 27.26 -38.44
N LEU A 23 -6.14 26.72 -38.33
CA LEU A 23 -5.90 25.28 -38.34
C LEU A 23 -6.16 24.67 -36.97
N SER A 24 -7.01 23.65 -36.92
CA SER A 24 -7.33 22.92 -35.70
C SER A 24 -6.46 21.66 -35.54
N TRP A 25 -6.23 21.24 -34.29
CA TRP A 25 -5.57 19.96 -34.00
C TRP A 25 -6.30 18.76 -34.64
N ALA A 26 -7.64 18.81 -34.74
CA ALA A 26 -8.43 17.78 -35.40
C ALA A 26 -8.09 17.64 -36.90
N GLU A 27 -7.83 18.76 -37.59
CA GLU A 27 -7.38 18.75 -38.99
C GLU A 27 -5.96 18.21 -39.14
N ALA A 28 -5.07 18.51 -38.19
CA ALA A 28 -3.71 17.98 -38.17
C ALA A 28 -3.68 16.46 -38.01
N TYR A 29 -4.44 15.92 -37.06
CA TYR A 29 -4.61 14.48 -36.89
C TYR A 29 -5.36 13.79 -38.04
N GLY A 30 -5.97 14.56 -38.94
CA GLY A 30 -6.58 14.05 -40.17
C GLY A 30 -5.56 13.49 -41.16
N CYS A 31 -4.27 13.78 -40.98
CA CYS A 31 -3.17 13.18 -41.73
C CYS A 31 -2.91 11.73 -41.26
N ASN A 32 -2.33 10.90 -42.12
CA ASN A 32 -1.99 9.52 -41.77
C ASN A 32 -0.65 9.40 -41.04
N GLU A 33 0.27 10.33 -41.27
CA GLU A 33 1.60 10.35 -40.67
C GLU A 33 2.14 11.79 -40.57
N PRO A 34 3.10 12.06 -39.68
CA PRO A 34 3.64 13.40 -39.46
C PRO A 34 4.19 14.09 -40.73
N HIS A 35 4.79 13.33 -41.65
CA HIS A 35 5.38 13.87 -42.88
C HIS A 35 4.34 14.42 -43.88
N GLU A 36 3.11 13.91 -43.87
CA GLU A 36 2.03 14.46 -44.72
C GLU A 36 1.70 15.91 -44.34
N ALA A 37 1.85 16.29 -43.07
CA ALA A 37 1.66 17.67 -42.61
C ALA A 37 2.71 18.62 -43.23
N LEU A 38 3.95 18.16 -43.41
CA LEU A 38 5.03 18.91 -44.07
C LEU A 38 4.78 19.08 -45.59
N ALA A 39 4.26 18.03 -46.24
CA ALA A 39 3.86 18.11 -47.64
C ALA A 39 2.76 19.16 -47.83
N ARG A 40 1.74 19.16 -46.97
CA ARG A 40 0.68 20.19 -46.96
C ARG A 40 1.21 21.59 -46.71
N TYR A 41 2.22 21.76 -45.86
CA TYR A 41 2.92 23.04 -45.70
C TYR A 41 3.58 23.52 -47.00
N SER A 42 4.24 22.61 -47.74
CA SER A 42 4.90 22.94 -49.01
C SER A 42 3.90 23.42 -50.07
N ASP A 43 2.68 22.88 -50.03
CA ASP A 43 1.58 23.26 -50.90
C ASP A 43 0.82 24.52 -50.41
N ALA A 44 0.86 24.82 -49.10
CA ALA A 44 0.16 25.93 -48.45
C ALA A 44 1.12 26.88 -47.69
N LEU A 45 2.09 27.46 -48.41
CA LEU A 45 3.15 28.34 -47.88
C LEU A 45 2.70 29.55 -47.02
N HIS A 46 1.42 29.90 -47.05
CA HIS A 46 0.83 31.00 -46.29
C HIS A 46 0.28 30.56 -44.91
N GLU A 47 0.12 29.25 -44.67
CA GLU A 47 -0.45 28.71 -43.44
C GLU A 47 0.66 28.35 -42.42
N GLN A 48 1.16 29.37 -41.71
CA GLN A 48 2.21 29.23 -40.69
C GLN A 48 1.91 28.20 -39.58
N GLY A 49 0.62 27.88 -39.37
CA GLY A 49 0.15 26.90 -38.38
C GLY A 49 0.68 25.48 -38.59
N TRP A 50 0.86 25.04 -39.83
CA TRP A 50 1.40 23.70 -40.11
C TRP A 50 2.86 23.55 -39.65
N ILE A 51 3.68 24.61 -39.73
CA ILE A 51 5.04 24.61 -39.19
C ILE A 51 5.00 24.47 -37.67
N ALA A 52 4.14 25.24 -37.00
CA ALA A 52 4.02 25.21 -35.55
C ALA A 52 3.59 23.82 -35.05
N ILE A 53 2.61 23.19 -35.70
CA ILE A 53 2.14 21.84 -35.39
C ILE A 53 3.22 20.78 -35.65
N ALA A 54 3.92 20.87 -36.79
CA ALA A 54 5.02 19.95 -37.10
C ALA A 54 6.12 20.01 -36.02
N ARG A 55 6.52 21.21 -35.58
CA ARG A 55 7.48 21.42 -34.48
C ARG A 55 6.98 20.89 -33.13
N THR A 56 5.67 20.97 -32.88
CA THR A 56 5.07 20.33 -31.71
C THR A 56 5.13 18.80 -31.82
N PHE A 57 4.87 18.21 -32.99
CA PHE A 57 5.01 16.77 -33.17
C PHE A 57 6.46 16.30 -33.02
N GLU A 58 7.43 17.03 -33.56
CA GLU A 58 8.86 16.74 -33.38
C GLU A 58 9.22 16.66 -31.88
N SER A 59 8.82 17.67 -31.10
CA SER A 59 9.10 17.71 -29.67
C SER A 59 8.28 16.70 -28.85
N ARG A 60 6.99 16.51 -29.16
CA ARG A 60 6.08 15.64 -28.40
C ARG A 60 6.17 14.17 -28.77
N LEU A 61 6.66 13.81 -29.95
CA LEU A 61 6.90 12.42 -30.36
C LEU A 61 8.39 12.05 -30.24
N ASN A 62 9.27 13.04 -30.01
CA ASN A 62 10.72 12.87 -29.93
C ASN A 62 11.28 12.14 -31.17
N VAL A 63 10.88 12.65 -32.33
CA VAL A 63 11.24 12.14 -33.66
C VAL A 63 12.21 13.10 -34.35
N GLU A 64 12.93 12.63 -35.37
CA GLU A 64 13.85 13.50 -36.12
C GLU A 64 13.12 14.73 -36.67
N PRO A 65 13.73 15.93 -36.60
CA PRO A 65 13.12 17.14 -37.12
C PRO A 65 12.76 17.01 -38.60
N PHE A 66 11.46 17.13 -38.90
CA PHE A 66 10.94 17.13 -40.26
C PHE A 66 11.08 18.53 -40.89
N VAL A 67 11.04 19.57 -40.06
CA VAL A 67 11.21 20.98 -40.42
C VAL A 67 12.60 21.46 -40.00
N PRO A 68 13.47 21.87 -40.94
CA PRO A 68 14.77 22.43 -40.59
C PRO A 68 14.63 23.64 -39.64
N ALA A 69 15.44 23.71 -38.58
CA ALA A 69 15.42 24.82 -37.63
C ALA A 69 15.69 26.19 -38.29
N SER A 70 16.43 26.20 -39.40
CA SER A 70 16.71 27.40 -40.21
C SER A 70 15.49 27.89 -41.01
N LEU A 71 14.48 27.05 -41.23
CA LEU A 71 13.30 27.39 -41.99
C LEU A 71 12.31 28.14 -41.09
N ARG A 72 12.04 29.42 -41.38
CA ARG A 72 11.12 30.28 -40.59
C ARG A 72 11.39 30.19 -39.07
N PRO A 73 12.57 30.65 -38.59
CA PRO A 73 13.00 30.45 -37.20
C PRO A 73 12.12 31.16 -36.16
N GLY A 74 11.32 32.15 -36.56
CA GLY A 74 10.41 32.88 -35.67
C GLY A 74 9.09 32.16 -35.34
N ILE A 75 8.82 30.97 -35.89
CA ILE A 75 7.59 30.21 -35.62
C ILE A 75 7.87 29.16 -34.55
N GLY A 76 7.40 29.33 -33.33
CA GLY A 76 7.54 28.30 -32.28
C GLY A 76 6.64 27.07 -32.50
N PRO A 77 6.78 26.02 -31.67
CA PRO A 77 5.81 24.94 -31.61
C PRO A 77 4.41 25.48 -31.25
N ALA A 78 3.38 24.88 -31.83
CA ALA A 78 1.99 25.12 -31.44
C ALA A 78 1.73 24.66 -30.00
N SER A 79 0.85 25.38 -29.29
CA SER A 79 0.51 25.04 -27.92
C SER A 79 -0.22 23.69 -27.84
N LEU A 80 0.32 22.80 -27.01
CA LEU A 80 -0.31 21.58 -26.55
C LEU A 80 -0.10 21.51 -25.04
N ALA A 81 -1.14 21.17 -24.27
CA ALA A 81 -1.03 21.15 -22.82
C ALA A 81 0.11 20.22 -22.37
N PRO A 82 0.90 20.59 -21.34
CA PRO A 82 2.02 19.75 -20.87
C PRO A 82 1.59 18.34 -20.44
N THR A 83 0.34 18.18 -20.01
CA THR A 83 -0.25 16.91 -19.57
C THR A 83 -0.74 16.03 -20.71
N ALA A 84 -0.65 16.49 -21.97
CA ALA A 84 -1.25 15.80 -23.11
C ALA A 84 -0.64 14.42 -23.34
N VAL A 85 -1.52 13.43 -23.47
CA VAL A 85 -1.21 12.03 -23.82
C VAL A 85 -1.95 11.69 -25.10
N PHE A 86 -1.28 10.96 -25.99
CA PHE A 86 -1.90 10.56 -27.24
C PHE A 86 -2.93 9.45 -27.01
N LEU A 87 -4.06 9.54 -27.70
CA LEU A 87 -5.06 8.48 -27.75
C LEU A 87 -5.01 7.84 -29.14
N LEU A 88 -5.25 6.53 -29.19
CA LEU A 88 -5.24 5.75 -30.42
C LEU A 88 -6.66 5.28 -30.72
N ALA A 89 -7.21 5.70 -31.85
CA ALA A 89 -8.51 5.22 -32.33
C ALA A 89 -8.30 4.08 -33.33
N ALA A 90 -9.12 3.03 -33.22
CA ALA A 90 -9.14 1.96 -34.22
C ALA A 90 -10.06 2.36 -35.38
N THR A 91 -9.61 2.16 -36.62
CA THR A 91 -10.42 2.32 -37.83
C THR A 91 -10.13 1.18 -38.79
N ASN A 92 -11.11 0.82 -39.61
CA ASN A 92 -10.98 -0.20 -40.67
C ASN A 92 -10.56 0.41 -42.02
N GLU A 93 -10.15 1.68 -42.02
CA GLU A 93 -9.68 2.35 -43.24
C GLU A 93 -8.23 1.95 -43.55
N ASP A 94 -7.79 2.23 -44.77
CA ASP A 94 -6.39 2.08 -45.17
C ASP A 94 -5.72 3.46 -45.24
N PRO A 95 -4.68 3.75 -44.43
CA PRO A 95 -4.09 2.89 -43.38
C PRO A 95 -4.95 2.82 -42.10
N PRO A 96 -4.85 1.72 -41.31
CA PRO A 96 -5.72 1.47 -40.15
C PRO A 96 -5.34 2.31 -38.92
N GLY A 97 -6.35 2.76 -38.20
CA GLY A 97 -6.23 3.54 -36.96
C GLY A 97 -5.91 5.02 -37.18
N ARG A 98 -6.11 5.83 -36.13
CA ARG A 98 -5.87 7.28 -36.12
C ARG A 98 -5.30 7.73 -34.78
N LEU A 99 -4.52 8.80 -34.80
CA LEU A 99 -4.02 9.48 -33.60
C LEU A 99 -5.00 10.59 -33.18
N GLY A 100 -5.08 10.84 -31.89
CA GLY A 100 -5.63 12.06 -31.32
C GLY A 100 -4.93 12.34 -29.99
N HIS A 101 -5.43 13.27 -29.20
CA HIS A 101 -4.91 13.50 -27.84
C HIS A 101 -6.01 13.74 -26.82
N VAL A 102 -5.67 13.45 -25.57
CA VAL A 102 -6.37 13.96 -24.40
C VAL A 102 -5.40 14.81 -23.60
N SER A 103 -5.84 15.98 -23.18
CA SER A 103 -5.15 16.81 -22.19
C SER A 103 -6.06 17.13 -21.03
N ALA A 104 -5.47 17.38 -19.87
CA ALA A 104 -6.17 17.79 -18.67
C ALA A 104 -5.54 19.02 -18.03
N GLU A 105 -6.39 19.89 -17.52
CA GLU A 105 -6.01 21.03 -16.70
C GLU A 105 -6.90 21.07 -15.45
N LEU A 106 -6.37 21.58 -14.34
CA LEU A 106 -7.18 21.72 -13.13
C LEU A 106 -8.12 22.92 -13.27
N ALA A 107 -9.41 22.72 -12.97
CA ALA A 107 -10.36 23.82 -12.98
C ALA A 107 -9.98 24.92 -11.97
N VAL A 108 -10.09 26.20 -12.37
CA VAL A 108 -9.72 27.36 -11.54
C VAL A 108 -10.64 27.57 -10.33
N SER A 109 -11.83 26.95 -10.31
CA SER A 109 -12.77 27.03 -9.18
C SER A 109 -13.06 25.63 -8.60
N GLY A 110 -12.62 25.42 -7.36
CA GLY A 110 -12.97 24.26 -6.55
C GLY A 110 -14.50 24.15 -6.39
N PHE A 111 -15.02 22.94 -6.56
CA PHE A 111 -16.45 22.59 -6.68
C PHE A 111 -17.10 22.89 -8.04
N GLY A 112 -16.85 21.99 -9.01
CA GLY A 112 -17.55 21.95 -10.28
C GLY A 112 -17.60 20.54 -10.87
N SER A 113 -18.55 20.30 -11.76
CA SER A 113 -18.56 19.12 -12.65
C SER A 113 -17.33 19.12 -13.54
N THR A 114 -16.82 17.94 -13.89
CA THR A 114 -15.77 17.77 -14.90
C THR A 114 -16.15 18.53 -16.18
N THR A 115 -15.33 19.48 -16.62
CA THR A 115 -15.50 20.10 -17.94
C THR A 115 -14.88 19.18 -18.98
N VAL A 116 -15.60 18.91 -20.07
CA VAL A 116 -15.07 18.10 -21.18
C VAL A 116 -15.31 18.86 -22.47
N GLU A 117 -14.23 19.29 -23.10
CA GLU A 117 -14.23 19.95 -24.39
C GLU A 117 -13.81 18.96 -25.48
N MET A 118 -14.58 18.91 -26.56
CA MET A 118 -14.30 18.09 -27.73
C MET A 118 -14.29 18.98 -28.97
N PRO A 119 -13.23 19.78 -29.18
CA PRO A 119 -13.18 20.71 -30.30
C PRO A 119 -13.14 19.94 -31.63
N GLY A 120 -14.08 20.26 -32.53
CA GLY A 120 -14.16 19.69 -33.87
C GLY A 120 -15.06 18.45 -33.95
N ARG A 121 -14.53 17.29 -33.57
CA ARG A 121 -15.18 15.97 -33.77
C ARG A 121 -15.60 15.35 -32.44
N SER A 122 -16.65 14.53 -32.49
CA SER A 122 -17.34 14.02 -31.30
C SER A 122 -17.09 12.53 -31.05
N LEU A 123 -16.97 12.16 -29.77
CA LEU A 123 -17.07 10.77 -29.30
C LEU A 123 -18.43 10.56 -28.66
N GLU A 124 -19.19 9.59 -29.16
CA GLU A 124 -20.45 9.22 -28.55
C GLU A 124 -20.21 8.76 -27.10
N GLY A 125 -20.84 9.44 -26.13
CA GLY A 125 -20.65 9.17 -24.70
C GLY A 125 -19.27 9.57 -24.13
N GLY A 126 -18.39 10.18 -24.92
CA GLY A 126 -17.01 10.47 -24.51
C GLY A 126 -16.90 11.34 -23.25
N HIS A 127 -17.79 12.32 -23.12
CA HIS A 127 -17.91 13.19 -21.93
C HIS A 127 -18.35 12.44 -20.67
N LEU A 128 -19.24 11.44 -20.80
CA LEU A 128 -19.69 10.62 -19.68
C LEU A 128 -18.53 9.77 -19.15
N VAL A 129 -17.76 9.14 -20.06
CA VAL A 129 -16.60 8.33 -19.69
C VAL A 129 -15.55 9.19 -18.97
N ALA A 130 -15.20 10.35 -19.52
CA ALA A 130 -14.25 11.27 -18.91
C ALA A 130 -14.70 11.77 -17.52
N ASP A 131 -15.99 12.08 -17.34
CA ASP A 131 -16.54 12.46 -16.03
C ASP A 131 -16.45 11.30 -15.01
N GLN A 132 -16.74 10.06 -15.42
CA GLN A 132 -16.64 8.90 -14.52
C GLN A 132 -15.19 8.59 -14.12
N VAL A 133 -14.24 8.77 -15.06
CA VAL A 133 -12.81 8.66 -14.77
C VAL A 133 -12.39 9.76 -13.79
N ALA A 134 -12.71 11.03 -14.05
CA ALA A 134 -12.40 12.12 -13.11
C ALA A 134 -12.98 11.87 -11.71
N ARG A 135 -14.25 11.45 -11.60
CA ARG A 135 -14.84 11.11 -10.29
C ARG A 135 -14.08 9.99 -9.59
N SER A 136 -13.60 9.00 -10.32
CA SER A 136 -12.82 7.89 -9.77
C SER A 136 -11.44 8.37 -9.31
N LEU A 137 -10.75 9.19 -10.09
CA LEU A 137 -9.49 9.83 -9.68
C LEU A 137 -9.67 10.73 -8.45
N MET A 138 -10.71 11.54 -8.40
CA MET A 138 -10.96 12.41 -7.24
C MET A 138 -11.27 11.62 -5.97
N ARG A 139 -11.89 10.43 -6.07
CA ARG A 139 -12.04 9.53 -4.92
C ARG A 139 -10.72 8.96 -4.42
N VAL A 140 -9.70 8.91 -5.29
CA VAL A 140 -8.34 8.54 -4.91
C VAL A 140 -7.62 9.75 -4.31
N VAL A 141 -7.71 10.95 -4.90
CA VAL A 141 -6.84 12.08 -4.49
C VAL A 141 -7.38 12.91 -3.32
N ARG A 142 -8.70 13.05 -3.18
CA ARG A 142 -9.31 14.03 -2.26
C ARG A 142 -9.01 13.81 -0.78
N PHE A 143 -8.64 12.61 -0.35
CA PHE A 143 -8.33 12.40 1.06
C PHE A 143 -6.95 12.99 1.46
N LEU A 144 -5.98 13.07 0.54
CA LEU A 144 -4.70 13.78 0.78
C LEU A 144 -4.73 15.23 0.33
N ALA A 145 -5.56 15.55 -0.67
CA ALA A 145 -5.73 16.90 -1.19
C ALA A 145 -7.23 17.23 -1.30
N PRO A 146 -7.91 17.53 -0.18
CA PRO A 146 -9.36 17.79 -0.17
C PRO A 146 -9.75 18.99 -1.03
N ASP A 147 -8.84 19.96 -1.16
CA ASP A 147 -9.02 21.17 -1.96
C ASP A 147 -8.57 20.98 -3.42
N ALA A 148 -8.16 19.77 -3.82
CA ALA A 148 -7.80 19.49 -5.21
C ALA A 148 -8.99 19.75 -6.14
N SER A 149 -8.75 20.56 -7.17
CA SER A 149 -9.75 20.84 -8.19
C SER A 149 -9.94 19.64 -9.10
N VAL A 150 -11.16 19.47 -9.61
CA VAL A 150 -11.47 18.38 -10.55
C VAL A 150 -10.75 18.68 -11.87
N PRO A 151 -10.08 17.69 -12.50
CA PRO A 151 -9.52 17.86 -13.83
C PRO A 151 -10.62 18.16 -14.86
N GLY A 152 -10.43 19.20 -15.66
CA GLY A 152 -11.13 19.41 -16.92
C GLY A 152 -10.35 18.75 -18.06
N PHE A 153 -11.04 18.20 -19.05
CA PHE A 153 -10.44 17.49 -20.17
C PHE A 153 -10.70 18.21 -21.50
N GLU A 154 -9.69 18.23 -22.35
CA GLU A 154 -9.85 18.45 -23.79
C GLU A 154 -9.56 17.12 -24.50
N ILE A 155 -10.48 16.67 -25.36
CA ILE A 155 -10.34 15.46 -26.15
C ILE A 155 -10.42 15.85 -27.63
N VAL A 156 -9.33 15.66 -28.36
CA VAL A 156 -9.26 15.99 -29.78
C VAL A 156 -9.04 14.74 -30.60
N ILE A 157 -9.95 14.52 -31.56
CA ILE A 157 -9.89 13.42 -32.49
C ILE A 157 -10.13 13.89 -33.92
N PRO A 158 -9.58 13.20 -34.92
CA PRO A 158 -9.72 13.62 -36.30
C PRO A 158 -11.09 13.30 -36.91
N ARG A 159 -11.87 12.41 -36.27
CA ARG A 159 -13.14 11.87 -36.81
C ARG A 159 -14.11 11.51 -35.71
N ASP A 160 -15.41 11.54 -36.02
CA ASP A 160 -16.41 11.06 -35.08
C ASP A 160 -16.19 9.57 -34.77
N GLY A 161 -16.39 9.18 -33.52
CA GLY A 161 -16.08 7.85 -33.04
C GLY A 161 -17.03 7.37 -31.94
N VAL A 162 -16.96 6.07 -31.65
CA VAL A 162 -17.76 5.39 -30.63
C VAL A 162 -16.82 4.56 -29.74
N GLY A 163 -17.21 4.40 -28.49
CA GLY A 163 -16.50 3.59 -27.50
C GLY A 163 -15.79 4.44 -26.45
N ASP A 164 -15.12 3.75 -25.54
CA ASP A 164 -14.56 4.29 -24.31
C ASP A 164 -13.03 4.18 -24.24
N SER A 165 -12.37 3.78 -25.34
CA SER A 165 -10.93 3.47 -25.33
C SER A 165 -10.00 4.65 -25.03
N HIS A 166 -10.53 5.87 -24.94
CA HIS A 166 -9.86 7.09 -24.46
C HIS A 166 -9.85 7.20 -22.93
N ALA A 167 -10.56 6.35 -22.21
CA ALA A 167 -10.70 6.45 -20.76
C ALA A 167 -9.36 6.35 -20.03
N LEU A 168 -8.49 5.42 -20.43
CA LEU A 168 -7.15 5.32 -19.85
C LEU A 168 -6.33 6.60 -20.10
N ALA A 169 -6.43 7.19 -21.30
CA ALA A 169 -5.78 8.47 -21.60
C ALA A 169 -6.29 9.60 -20.70
N CYS A 170 -7.62 9.69 -20.48
CA CYS A 170 -8.21 10.59 -19.48
C CYS A 170 -7.68 10.32 -18.06
N GLY A 171 -7.52 9.05 -17.68
CA GLY A 171 -6.99 8.64 -16.38
C GLY A 171 -5.56 9.14 -16.16
N VAL A 172 -4.70 8.90 -17.15
CA VAL A 172 -3.28 9.28 -17.13
C VAL A 172 -3.10 10.79 -17.15
N THR A 173 -3.75 11.50 -18.09
CA THR A 173 -3.61 12.97 -18.16
C THR A 173 -4.24 13.68 -16.96
N GLY A 174 -5.38 13.18 -16.46
CA GLY A 174 -6.01 13.70 -15.25
C GLY A 174 -5.10 13.54 -14.03
N MET A 175 -4.41 12.40 -13.91
CA MET A 175 -3.41 12.19 -12.85
C MET A 175 -2.18 13.08 -13.01
N LEU A 176 -1.67 13.27 -14.23
CA LEU A 176 -0.59 14.24 -14.49
C LEU A 176 -0.97 15.66 -14.05
N ALA A 177 -2.19 16.10 -14.36
CA ALA A 177 -2.71 17.40 -13.92
C ALA A 177 -2.79 17.49 -12.39
N LEU A 178 -3.31 16.46 -11.72
CA LEU A 178 -3.42 16.40 -10.25
C LEU A 178 -2.06 16.38 -9.55
N LEU A 179 -1.04 15.80 -10.19
CA LEU A 179 0.34 15.78 -9.71
C LEU A 179 1.15 17.03 -10.12
N GLY A 180 0.59 17.90 -10.96
CA GLY A 180 1.32 19.06 -11.50
C GLY A 180 2.52 18.68 -12.37
N ALA A 181 2.44 17.55 -13.10
CA ALA A 181 3.54 17.01 -13.89
C ALA A 181 3.26 17.08 -15.40
N ALA A 182 4.32 17.21 -16.20
CA ALA A 182 4.24 17.12 -17.66
C ALA A 182 4.39 15.67 -18.13
N SER A 183 3.79 15.34 -19.26
CA SER A 183 3.91 14.04 -19.92
C SER A 183 5.23 13.93 -20.68
N ARG A 184 5.89 12.78 -20.61
CA ARG A 184 7.03 12.44 -21.47
C ARG A 184 6.64 12.48 -22.96
N PRO A 185 7.58 12.78 -23.85
CA PRO A 185 7.35 12.61 -25.28
C PRO A 185 7.03 11.16 -25.65
N GLY A 186 6.27 10.97 -26.72
CA GLY A 186 6.03 9.66 -27.35
C GLY A 186 5.12 8.71 -26.57
N VAL A 187 4.36 9.22 -25.58
CA VAL A 187 3.44 8.40 -24.77
C VAL A 187 2.03 8.42 -25.34
N ALA A 188 1.49 7.23 -25.60
CA ALA A 188 0.07 7.00 -25.88
C ALA A 188 -0.55 6.08 -24.84
N ALA A 189 -1.88 6.16 -24.69
CA ALA A 189 -2.63 5.28 -23.79
C ALA A 189 -3.95 4.81 -24.43
N THR A 190 -4.33 3.56 -24.19
CA THR A 190 -5.63 3.05 -24.60
C THR A 190 -6.21 2.02 -23.63
N GLY A 191 -7.49 2.18 -23.32
CA GLY A 191 -8.22 1.35 -22.36
C GLY A 191 -9.62 1.90 -22.15
N GLY A 192 -10.59 1.01 -21.95
CA GLY A 192 -11.97 1.33 -21.63
C GLY A 192 -12.18 1.59 -20.14
N PHE A 193 -13.42 1.84 -19.74
CA PHE A 193 -13.79 2.03 -18.33
C PHE A 193 -15.16 1.42 -18.01
N ASP A 194 -15.15 0.43 -17.12
CA ASP A 194 -16.37 -0.13 -16.55
C ASP A 194 -16.87 0.81 -15.45
N VAL A 195 -17.98 1.50 -15.70
CA VAL A 195 -18.60 2.43 -14.75
C VAL A 195 -19.17 1.72 -13.52
N ALA A 196 -19.66 0.48 -13.68
CA ALA A 196 -20.23 -0.29 -12.57
C ALA A 196 -19.12 -0.77 -11.63
N GLN A 197 -18.04 -1.28 -12.19
CA GLN A 197 -16.88 -1.76 -11.42
C GLN A 197 -15.92 -0.61 -11.01
N LYS A 198 -16.03 0.55 -11.66
CA LYS A 198 -15.13 1.71 -11.51
C LYS A 198 -13.67 1.36 -11.79
N ARG A 199 -13.45 0.51 -12.81
CA ARG A 199 -12.14 -0.03 -13.19
C ARG A 199 -11.90 0.21 -14.67
N PHE A 200 -10.63 0.37 -15.04
CA PHE A 200 -10.21 0.35 -16.42
C PHE A 200 -10.36 -1.06 -17.00
N THR A 201 -10.68 -1.15 -18.28
CA THR A 201 -10.85 -2.43 -18.98
C THR A 201 -9.98 -2.50 -20.23
N PRO A 202 -9.45 -3.68 -20.59
CA PRO A 202 -8.78 -3.87 -21.86
C PRO A 202 -9.67 -3.50 -23.04
N VAL A 203 -9.05 -3.04 -24.14
CA VAL A 203 -9.78 -2.81 -25.38
C VAL A 203 -10.04 -4.15 -26.09
N PRO A 204 -11.07 -4.27 -26.94
CA PRO A 204 -11.31 -5.49 -27.69
C PRO A 204 -10.10 -5.88 -28.53
N ALA A 205 -9.69 -7.16 -28.48
CA ALA A 205 -8.50 -7.67 -29.17
C ALA A 205 -8.50 -7.34 -30.68
N ALA A 206 -9.67 -7.34 -31.32
CA ALA A 206 -9.81 -6.98 -32.73
C ALA A 206 -9.40 -5.54 -33.08
N THR A 207 -9.30 -4.64 -32.08
CA THR A 207 -8.98 -3.22 -32.29
C THR A 207 -7.52 -2.88 -32.03
N ILE A 208 -6.78 -3.73 -31.31
CA ILE A 208 -5.43 -3.40 -30.83
C ILE A 208 -4.42 -3.30 -31.98
N HIS A 209 -4.55 -4.15 -33.01
CA HIS A 209 -3.66 -4.09 -34.17
C HIS A 209 -3.73 -2.73 -34.88
N SER A 210 -4.94 -2.23 -35.17
CA SER A 210 -5.12 -0.92 -35.81
C SER A 210 -4.56 0.22 -34.96
N LYS A 211 -4.68 0.13 -33.63
CA LYS A 211 -4.11 1.11 -32.69
C LYS A 211 -2.57 1.08 -32.72
N LEU A 212 -1.98 -0.11 -32.74
CA LEU A 212 -0.53 -0.30 -32.84
C LEU A 212 0.03 0.21 -34.18
N GLU A 213 -0.66 -0.02 -35.30
CA GLU A 213 -0.24 0.54 -36.59
C GLU A 213 -0.33 2.07 -36.62
N ALA A 214 -1.33 2.66 -35.98
CA ALA A 214 -1.39 4.11 -35.80
C ALA A 214 -0.22 4.60 -34.94
N ALA A 215 0.06 3.94 -33.81
CA ALA A 215 1.18 4.27 -32.94
C ALA A 215 2.52 4.23 -33.70
N ARG A 216 2.75 3.18 -34.49
CA ARG A 216 3.96 3.00 -35.31
C ARG A 216 4.14 4.10 -36.35
N ARG A 217 3.09 4.43 -37.10
CA ARG A 217 3.14 5.50 -38.13
C ARG A 217 3.44 6.87 -37.55
N TRP A 218 2.97 7.12 -36.33
CA TRP A 218 3.20 8.37 -35.62
C TRP A 218 4.46 8.36 -34.75
N GLY A 219 5.26 7.29 -34.76
CA GLY A 219 6.50 7.21 -33.98
C GLY A 219 6.28 7.24 -32.47
N ILE A 220 5.14 6.72 -31.99
CA ILE A 220 4.90 6.54 -30.56
C ILE A 220 5.93 5.57 -30.00
N GLN A 221 6.61 5.99 -28.94
CA GLN A 221 7.68 5.22 -28.30
C GLN A 221 7.14 4.30 -27.22
N ARG A 222 6.07 4.73 -26.51
CA ARG A 222 5.47 3.99 -25.41
C ARG A 222 3.95 3.97 -25.51
N LEU A 223 3.38 2.78 -25.40
CA LEU A 223 1.94 2.56 -25.35
C LEU A 223 1.52 1.93 -24.02
N LEU A 224 0.66 2.63 -23.28
CA LEU A 224 0.02 2.12 -22.07
C LEU A 224 -1.27 1.37 -22.44
N VAL A 225 -1.41 0.15 -21.94
CA VAL A 225 -2.62 -0.69 -22.05
C VAL A 225 -3.05 -1.16 -20.67
N VAL A 226 -4.32 -1.55 -20.52
CA VAL A 226 -4.81 -2.12 -19.25
C VAL A 226 -4.32 -3.57 -19.12
N GLU A 227 -3.95 -3.97 -17.90
CA GLU A 227 -3.55 -5.35 -17.56
C GLU A 227 -4.53 -6.40 -18.13
N GLY A 228 -4.00 -7.49 -18.67
CA GLY A 228 -4.80 -8.54 -19.31
C GLY A 228 -5.23 -8.22 -20.74
N GLN A 229 -4.55 -7.27 -21.39
CA GLN A 229 -4.79 -6.95 -22.80
C GLN A 229 -4.44 -8.13 -23.70
N SER A 230 -5.41 -8.60 -24.48
CA SER A 230 -5.19 -9.62 -25.50
C SER A 230 -4.63 -9.02 -26.79
N PHE A 231 -3.55 -9.61 -27.29
CA PHE A 231 -2.91 -9.31 -28.59
C PHE A 231 -3.19 -10.38 -29.65
N ALA A 232 -4.26 -11.16 -29.46
CA ALA A 232 -4.66 -12.17 -30.42
C ALA A 232 -4.91 -11.55 -31.82
N GLY A 233 -4.24 -12.09 -32.84
CA GLY A 233 -4.37 -11.61 -34.22
C GLY A 233 -3.43 -10.46 -34.61
N VAL A 234 -2.54 -10.02 -33.73
CA VAL A 234 -1.49 -9.04 -34.07
C VAL A 234 -0.26 -9.78 -34.66
N PRO A 235 0.18 -9.45 -35.88
CA PRO A 235 1.41 -10.00 -36.45
C PRO A 235 2.63 -9.66 -35.59
N GLY A 236 3.52 -10.64 -35.39
CA GLY A 236 4.74 -10.47 -34.59
C GLY A 236 4.56 -10.68 -33.08
N PHE A 237 3.33 -10.84 -32.59
CA PHE A 237 3.02 -11.19 -31.19
C PHE A 237 2.93 -12.70 -30.92
N ALA A 238 3.09 -13.54 -31.95
CA ALA A 238 2.92 -14.99 -31.86
C ALA A 238 4.09 -15.64 -31.10
N GLY A 239 3.97 -15.76 -29.77
CA GLY A 239 4.86 -16.57 -28.93
C GLY A 239 5.14 -16.01 -27.54
N GLN A 240 4.92 -14.71 -27.32
CA GLN A 240 4.97 -14.10 -25.99
C GLN A 240 3.53 -13.96 -25.49
N ALA A 241 3.06 -14.95 -24.74
CA ALA A 241 1.93 -14.68 -23.85
C ALA A 241 2.37 -13.54 -22.94
N VAL A 242 1.57 -12.47 -22.85
CA VAL A 242 1.64 -11.54 -21.73
C VAL A 242 1.14 -12.34 -20.53
N GLY A 243 2.03 -13.15 -19.97
CA GLY A 243 1.70 -14.25 -19.08
C GLY A 243 2.61 -14.21 -17.87
N GLU A 244 2.01 -13.80 -16.75
CA GLU A 244 2.52 -13.92 -15.39
C GLU A 244 3.83 -13.14 -15.11
N HIS A 245 3.67 -11.89 -14.71
CA HIS A 245 4.67 -11.12 -13.94
C HIS A 245 5.98 -10.73 -14.63
N SER A 246 6.02 -10.52 -15.95
CA SER A 246 7.15 -9.79 -16.54
C SER A 246 6.90 -8.28 -16.49
N SER A 247 7.44 -7.63 -15.47
CA SER A 247 7.47 -6.17 -15.25
C SER A 247 8.28 -5.39 -16.32
N ASP A 248 8.82 -6.09 -17.31
CA ASP A 248 9.74 -5.54 -18.32
C ASP A 248 9.06 -4.89 -19.53
N GLY A 249 7.72 -4.99 -19.65
CA GLY A 249 7.00 -4.55 -20.85
C GLY A 249 7.30 -5.43 -22.06
N VAL A 250 6.51 -5.29 -23.12
CA VAL A 250 6.72 -6.03 -24.38
C VAL A 250 7.06 -5.03 -25.47
N GLU A 251 8.11 -5.30 -26.24
CA GLU A 251 8.46 -4.46 -27.39
C GLU A 251 7.79 -4.99 -28.66
N TRP A 252 7.08 -4.12 -29.37
CA TRP A 252 6.55 -4.41 -30.70
C TRP A 252 6.95 -3.33 -31.69
N SER A 253 7.73 -3.70 -32.71
CA SER A 253 8.17 -2.80 -33.78
C SER A 253 8.80 -1.48 -33.27
N GLY A 254 9.60 -1.54 -32.19
CA GLY A 254 10.22 -0.35 -31.57
C GLY A 254 9.32 0.42 -30.60
N ILE A 255 8.12 -0.08 -30.29
CA ILE A 255 7.18 0.50 -29.32
C ILE A 255 7.23 -0.31 -28.03
N GLU A 256 7.54 0.34 -26.91
CA GLU A 256 7.44 -0.26 -25.58
C GLU A 256 5.98 -0.29 -25.13
N ILE A 257 5.42 -1.49 -24.95
CA ILE A 257 4.05 -1.68 -24.49
C ILE A 257 4.09 -2.01 -22.99
N MET A 258 3.36 -1.21 -22.22
CA MET A 258 3.34 -1.30 -20.77
C MET A 258 1.92 -1.55 -20.28
N GLU A 259 1.76 -2.55 -19.41
CA GLU A 259 0.50 -2.79 -18.73
C GLU A 259 0.34 -1.86 -17.53
N VAL A 260 -0.89 -1.38 -17.36
CA VAL A 260 -1.33 -0.55 -16.24
C VAL A 260 -2.45 -1.29 -15.52
N PRO A 261 -2.43 -1.38 -14.17
CA PRO A 261 -3.48 -2.04 -13.41
C PRO A 261 -4.85 -1.42 -13.67
N SER A 262 -5.87 -2.26 -13.58
CA SER A 262 -7.27 -1.88 -13.78
C SER A 262 -7.79 -0.88 -12.73
N ASP A 263 -7.18 -0.83 -11.54
CA ASP A 263 -7.59 0.05 -10.45
C ASP A 263 -7.05 1.48 -10.61
N PRO A 264 -7.91 2.52 -10.69
CA PRO A 264 -7.47 3.92 -10.71
C PRO A 264 -6.59 4.33 -9.54
N ALA A 265 -6.68 3.65 -8.39
CA ALA A 265 -5.81 3.90 -7.25
C ALA A 265 -4.33 3.62 -7.52
N SER A 266 -4.01 2.82 -8.55
CA SER A 266 -2.64 2.44 -8.91
C SER A 266 -1.95 3.45 -9.83
N LEU A 267 -2.74 4.30 -10.49
CA LEU A 267 -2.24 5.28 -11.44
C LEU A 267 -1.22 6.27 -10.87
N PRO A 268 -1.33 6.81 -9.63
CA PRO A 268 -0.43 7.87 -9.17
C PRO A 268 1.05 7.50 -9.30
N VAL A 269 1.47 6.33 -8.78
CA VAL A 269 2.89 5.90 -8.81
C VAL A 269 3.33 5.57 -10.23
N LEU A 270 2.50 4.85 -10.99
CA LEU A 270 2.83 4.48 -12.38
C LEU A 270 2.94 5.69 -13.30
N VAL A 271 2.02 6.65 -13.17
CA VAL A 271 2.06 7.89 -13.95
C VAL A 271 3.29 8.71 -13.56
N ALA A 272 3.59 8.83 -12.27
CA ALA A 272 4.77 9.56 -11.82
C ALA A 272 6.09 8.91 -12.30
N ASP A 273 6.18 7.57 -12.29
CA ASP A 273 7.41 6.86 -12.68
C ASP A 273 7.58 6.73 -14.21
N LEU A 274 6.53 6.31 -14.90
CA LEU A 274 6.61 5.86 -16.30
C LEU A 274 6.25 6.97 -17.30
N VAL A 275 5.37 7.89 -16.90
CA VAL A 275 4.74 8.85 -17.81
C VAL A 275 5.21 10.28 -17.56
N ALA A 276 5.45 10.67 -16.32
CA ALA A 276 5.84 12.03 -15.99
C ALA A 276 7.27 12.32 -16.46
N MET A 277 7.46 13.47 -17.09
CA MET A 277 8.76 14.02 -17.45
C MET A 277 9.29 14.78 -16.24
N ASP A 278 10.43 14.33 -15.71
CA ASP A 278 11.13 14.92 -14.56
C ASP A 278 10.19 15.40 -13.43
N PRO A 279 9.34 14.49 -12.89
CA PRO A 279 8.34 14.87 -11.90
C PRO A 279 9.03 15.49 -10.66
N PRO A 280 8.50 16.62 -10.14
CA PRO A 280 9.06 17.21 -8.94
C PRO A 280 8.92 16.23 -7.77
N HIS A 281 9.86 16.28 -6.82
CA HIS A 281 9.84 15.37 -5.67
C HIS A 281 8.52 15.44 -4.89
N ALA A 282 7.88 16.62 -4.81
CA ALA A 282 6.57 16.77 -4.18
C ALA A 282 5.48 15.90 -4.84
N ALA A 283 5.46 15.83 -6.17
CA ALA A 283 4.53 14.99 -6.93
C ALA A 283 4.79 13.50 -6.68
N LEU A 284 6.06 13.09 -6.68
CA LEU A 284 6.45 11.70 -6.38
C LEU A 284 6.06 11.31 -4.94
N ARG A 285 6.27 12.20 -3.97
CA ARG A 285 5.90 11.96 -2.56
C ARG A 285 4.39 11.85 -2.42
N GLN A 286 3.63 12.69 -3.12
CA GLN A 286 2.17 12.62 -3.15
C GLN A 286 1.69 11.31 -3.80
N ALA A 287 2.26 10.93 -4.94
CA ALA A 287 1.93 9.69 -5.63
C ALA A 287 2.17 8.46 -4.74
N LEU A 288 3.33 8.40 -4.07
CA LEU A 288 3.66 7.31 -3.16
C LEU A 288 2.77 7.30 -1.91
N GLY A 289 2.39 8.48 -1.38
CA GLY A 289 1.40 8.59 -0.31
C GLY A 289 0.02 8.08 -0.74
N LEU A 290 -0.45 8.42 -1.94
CA LEU A 290 -1.73 7.93 -2.46
C LEU A 290 -1.72 6.39 -2.61
N TYR A 291 -0.60 5.84 -3.09
CA TYR A 291 -0.41 4.40 -3.21
C TYR A 291 -0.43 3.70 -1.85
N ASP A 292 0.27 4.22 -0.85
CA ASP A 292 0.28 3.64 0.50
C ASP A 292 -1.14 3.49 1.05
N PHE A 293 -1.89 4.59 1.06
CA PHE A 293 -3.22 4.65 1.66
C PHE A 293 -4.30 3.88 0.88
N ASN A 294 -4.24 3.83 -0.46
CA ASN A 294 -5.27 3.13 -1.25
C ASN A 294 -4.91 1.69 -1.60
N ILE A 295 -3.63 1.33 -1.60
CA ILE A 295 -3.17 0.02 -2.11
C ILE A 295 -2.30 -0.70 -1.11
N ALA A 296 -1.19 -0.12 -0.66
CA ALA A 296 -0.21 -0.88 0.12
C ALA A 296 -0.77 -1.41 1.45
N ARG A 297 -1.74 -0.70 2.04
CA ARG A 297 -2.42 -1.09 3.29
C ARG A 297 -3.57 -2.08 3.11
N MET A 298 -3.95 -2.39 1.87
CA MET A 298 -5.02 -3.35 1.61
C MET A 298 -4.53 -4.77 1.88
N LEU A 299 -5.37 -5.61 2.48
CA LEU A 299 -5.01 -6.98 2.84
C LEU A 299 -4.72 -7.85 1.61
N GLU A 300 -5.40 -7.56 0.49
CA GLU A 300 -5.27 -8.30 -0.77
C GLU A 300 -3.97 -7.99 -1.53
N THR A 301 -3.36 -6.83 -1.28
CA THR A 301 -2.11 -6.45 -1.95
C THR A 301 -1.00 -7.37 -1.48
N THR A 302 -0.25 -7.98 -2.39
CA THR A 302 0.85 -8.88 -2.03
C THR A 302 2.12 -8.10 -1.66
N LEU A 303 3.04 -8.76 -0.96
CA LEU A 303 4.36 -8.18 -0.67
C LEU A 303 5.14 -7.84 -1.95
N ASP A 304 5.09 -8.72 -2.95
CA ASP A 304 5.77 -8.55 -4.23
C ASP A 304 5.27 -7.31 -4.99
N SER A 305 3.95 -7.10 -5.03
CA SER A 305 3.37 -5.90 -5.65
C SER A 305 3.80 -4.61 -4.95
N VAL A 306 3.95 -4.63 -3.61
CA VAL A 306 4.48 -3.48 -2.86
C VAL A 306 5.95 -3.26 -3.20
N PHE A 307 6.74 -4.32 -3.29
CA PHE A 307 8.17 -4.23 -3.58
C PHE A 307 8.40 -3.68 -4.99
N GLU A 308 7.65 -4.17 -5.97
CA GLU A 308 7.67 -3.70 -7.35
C GLU A 308 7.29 -2.22 -7.44
N ALA A 309 6.15 -1.81 -6.89
CA ALA A 309 5.68 -0.42 -6.95
C ALA A 309 6.61 0.57 -6.23
N THR A 310 7.34 0.12 -5.21
CA THR A 310 8.27 0.96 -4.45
C THR A 310 9.71 0.90 -4.95
N ALA A 311 10.05 -0.03 -5.85
CA ALA A 311 11.40 -0.24 -6.36
C ALA A 311 12.05 1.00 -7.01
N PRO A 312 11.33 1.83 -7.80
CA PRO A 312 11.93 3.03 -8.40
C PRO A 312 12.48 4.03 -7.39
N PHE A 313 11.98 4.01 -6.16
CA PHE A 313 12.35 4.95 -5.09
C PHE A 313 13.48 4.44 -4.19
N ILE A 314 13.95 3.19 -4.36
CA ILE A 314 14.98 2.57 -3.52
C ILE A 314 16.31 2.50 -4.30
N PRO A 315 17.39 3.13 -3.82
CA PRO A 315 18.73 2.98 -4.37
C PRO A 315 19.20 1.52 -4.41
N ARG A 316 19.93 1.15 -5.45
CA ARG A 316 20.41 -0.23 -5.68
C ARG A 316 21.29 -0.76 -4.56
N GLU A 317 22.09 0.11 -3.95
CA GLU A 317 22.97 -0.25 -2.84
C GLU A 317 22.18 -0.67 -1.61
N ILE A 318 21.02 -0.04 -1.40
CA ILE A 318 20.10 -0.37 -0.30
C ILE A 318 19.45 -1.72 -0.58
N ASP A 319 18.93 -1.94 -1.79
CA ASP A 319 18.30 -3.21 -2.16
C ASP A 319 19.30 -4.39 -2.07
N ALA A 320 20.53 -4.18 -2.55
CA ALA A 320 21.61 -5.16 -2.43
C ALA A 320 21.98 -5.44 -0.97
N GLU A 321 21.99 -4.43 -0.10
CA GLU A 321 22.23 -4.60 1.33
C GLU A 321 21.13 -5.40 2.01
N VAL A 322 19.85 -5.13 1.70
CA VAL A 322 18.74 -5.94 2.24
C VAL A 322 18.86 -7.38 1.79
N CYS A 323 19.08 -7.64 0.49
CA CYS A 323 19.23 -9.01 -0.02
C CYS A 323 20.38 -9.76 0.65
N ARG A 324 21.54 -9.10 0.89
CA ARG A 324 22.66 -9.69 1.63
C ARG A 324 22.28 -10.06 3.06
N ARG A 325 21.50 -9.19 3.73
CA ARG A 325 21.09 -9.40 5.11
C ARG A 325 19.98 -10.42 5.27
N THR A 326 19.08 -10.58 4.30
CA THR A 326 17.95 -11.51 4.36
C THR A 326 18.22 -12.86 3.67
N GLY A 327 19.38 -13.03 3.03
CA GLY A 327 19.70 -14.26 2.29
C GLY A 327 18.84 -14.51 1.05
N GLY A 328 17.99 -13.55 0.66
CA GLY A 328 17.04 -13.69 -0.44
C GLY A 328 17.64 -13.52 -1.83
N ALA A 329 17.03 -14.17 -2.83
CA ALA A 329 17.24 -13.85 -4.23
C ALA A 329 16.75 -12.41 -4.52
N ARG A 330 17.43 -11.71 -5.45
CA ARG A 330 17.13 -10.32 -5.85
C ARG A 330 15.62 -10.04 -5.90
N SER A 331 15.18 -8.95 -5.27
CA SER A 331 13.82 -8.46 -5.48
C SER A 331 13.65 -8.20 -6.99
N GLY A 332 12.68 -8.85 -7.63
CA GLY A 332 12.47 -8.83 -9.09
C GLY A 332 11.93 -7.50 -9.64
N GLY A 333 12.14 -6.39 -8.95
CA GLY A 333 11.64 -5.08 -9.37
C GLY A 333 12.62 -4.37 -10.30
N ARG A 334 12.09 -3.56 -11.24
CA ARG A 334 12.85 -2.54 -11.99
C ARG A 334 13.57 -1.63 -11.01
N THR A 335 14.83 -1.93 -10.68
CA THR A 335 15.70 -0.95 -10.04
C THR A 335 16.10 0.06 -11.11
N SER A 336 15.60 1.28 -11.02
CA SER A 336 16.12 2.39 -11.81
C SER A 336 17.64 2.44 -11.63
N ALA A 337 18.39 2.83 -12.66
CA ALA A 337 19.85 2.75 -12.65
C ALA A 337 20.51 3.49 -11.46
N GLU A 338 19.80 4.45 -10.86
CA GLU A 338 20.30 5.34 -9.82
C GLU A 338 19.41 5.43 -8.55
N GLY A 339 18.17 4.90 -8.54
CA GLY A 339 17.22 5.11 -7.43
C GLY A 339 16.79 6.57 -7.26
N SER A 340 15.98 6.88 -6.24
CA SER A 340 15.66 8.27 -5.90
C SER A 340 16.78 8.91 -5.06
N SER A 341 17.25 10.09 -5.46
CA SER A 341 18.14 10.91 -4.63
C SER A 341 17.41 11.62 -3.48
N ASP A 342 16.08 11.64 -3.49
CA ASP A 342 15.27 12.30 -2.47
C ASP A 342 15.17 11.43 -1.21
N PRO A 343 15.69 11.88 -0.05
CA PRO A 343 15.70 11.06 1.15
C PRO A 343 14.29 10.78 1.69
N ILE A 344 13.31 11.65 1.46
CA ILE A 344 11.94 11.43 1.92
C ILE A 344 11.24 10.36 1.09
N LEU A 345 11.48 10.29 -0.22
CA LEU A 345 11.00 9.18 -1.05
C LEU A 345 11.57 7.83 -0.60
N VAL A 346 12.88 7.76 -0.36
CA VAL A 346 13.53 6.54 0.16
C VAL A 346 12.93 6.15 1.51
N LEU A 347 12.71 7.13 2.40
CA LEU A 347 12.08 6.91 3.69
C LEU A 347 10.67 6.34 3.55
N MET A 348 9.83 6.93 2.71
CA MET A 348 8.44 6.50 2.51
C MET A 348 8.39 5.09 1.92
N ALA A 349 9.20 4.81 0.90
CA ALA A 349 9.25 3.49 0.27
C ALA A 349 9.73 2.40 1.24
N ALA A 350 10.80 2.67 2.00
CA ALA A 350 11.29 1.74 3.02
C ALA A 350 10.29 1.53 4.16
N ASP A 351 9.58 2.58 4.58
CA ASP A 351 8.52 2.49 5.60
C ASP A 351 7.33 1.63 5.15
N ILE A 352 6.87 1.82 3.91
CA ILE A 352 5.81 1.01 3.30
C ILE A 352 6.23 -0.47 3.23
N ARG A 353 7.45 -0.75 2.74
CA ARG A 353 8.00 -2.13 2.69
C ARG A 353 8.10 -2.74 4.08
N SER A 354 8.57 -1.98 5.07
CA SER A 354 8.69 -2.42 6.46
C SER A 354 7.34 -2.82 7.06
N ARG A 355 6.30 -1.99 6.89
CA ARG A 355 4.94 -2.31 7.36
C ARG A 355 4.36 -3.53 6.66
N LYS A 356 4.55 -3.65 5.34
CA LYS A 356 4.05 -4.82 4.61
C LYS A 356 4.77 -6.10 5.04
N CYS A 357 6.09 -6.07 5.24
CA CYS A 357 6.84 -7.19 5.81
C CYS A 357 6.31 -7.59 7.19
N LEU A 358 6.03 -6.61 8.06
CA LEU A 358 5.49 -6.87 9.40
C LEU A 358 4.11 -7.54 9.31
N HIS A 359 3.24 -7.08 8.40
CA HIS A 359 1.92 -7.69 8.18
C HIS A 359 2.00 -9.14 7.68
N GLU A 360 3.01 -9.49 6.88
CA GLU A 360 3.26 -10.87 6.41
C GLU A 360 4.06 -11.71 7.42
N GLY A 361 4.32 -11.21 8.64
CA GLY A 361 5.07 -11.93 9.68
C GLY A 361 6.58 -11.99 9.48
N ARG A 362 7.14 -11.24 8.53
CA ARG A 362 8.59 -11.12 8.27
C ARG A 362 9.23 -10.05 9.15
N SER A 363 9.14 -10.20 10.48
CA SER A 363 9.54 -9.16 11.46
C SER A 363 11.02 -8.76 11.39
N GLU A 364 11.92 -9.67 11.02
CA GLU A 364 13.35 -9.38 10.86
C GLU A 364 13.61 -8.47 9.65
N GLU A 365 13.00 -8.79 8.51
CA GLU A 365 13.09 -7.97 7.32
C GLU A 365 12.39 -6.62 7.49
N ALA A 366 11.26 -6.61 8.20
CA ALA A 366 10.61 -5.37 8.59
C ALA A 366 11.56 -4.46 9.38
N ALA A 367 12.35 -5.01 10.30
CA ALA A 367 13.35 -4.26 11.06
C ALA A 367 14.50 -3.73 10.19
N ILE A 368 14.95 -4.49 9.19
CA ILE A 368 15.97 -4.05 8.22
C ILE A 368 15.45 -2.84 7.42
N TRP A 369 14.25 -2.93 6.85
CA TRP A 369 13.62 -1.83 6.12
C TRP A 369 13.38 -0.61 7.01
N LEU A 370 13.02 -0.82 8.28
CA LEU A 370 12.84 0.26 9.24
C LEU A 370 14.15 0.99 9.56
N GLU A 371 15.26 0.26 9.68
CA GLU A 371 16.59 0.82 9.88
C GLU A 371 16.97 1.74 8.72
N ILE A 372 16.67 1.32 7.49
CA ILE A 372 16.83 2.13 6.28
C ILE A 372 15.98 3.39 6.37
N ALA A 373 14.66 3.27 6.63
CA ALA A 373 13.77 4.43 6.74
C ALA A 373 14.28 5.45 7.79
N ARG A 374 14.79 4.97 8.93
CA ARG A 374 15.35 5.83 10.00
C ARG A 374 16.58 6.62 9.54
N LYS A 375 17.48 6.03 8.75
CA LYS A 375 18.68 6.71 8.24
C LYS A 375 18.34 7.96 7.41
N HIS A 376 17.13 8.01 6.84
CA HIS A 376 16.68 9.10 5.97
C HIS A 376 15.76 10.12 6.67
N ARG A 377 15.29 9.85 7.90
CA ARG A 377 14.28 10.67 8.61
C ARG A 377 14.60 12.14 8.76
N HIS A 378 15.85 12.48 9.00
CA HIS A 378 16.29 13.84 9.29
C HIS A 378 17.09 14.45 8.13
N ARG A 379 16.94 13.91 6.92
CA ARG A 379 17.68 14.34 5.72
C ARG A 379 16.84 15.22 4.78
N GLY A 380 15.63 15.60 5.18
CA GLY A 380 14.76 16.51 4.43
C GLY A 380 13.51 16.87 5.24
N ASP A 381 12.77 17.86 4.75
CA ASP A 381 11.51 18.27 5.37
C ASP A 381 10.39 17.29 5.02
N LEU A 382 9.60 16.92 6.04
CA LEU A 382 8.41 16.11 5.84
C LEU A 382 7.39 16.90 5.00
N PRO A 383 6.60 16.23 4.14
CA PRO A 383 5.52 16.89 3.40
C PRO A 383 4.51 17.49 4.39
N ASP A 384 3.80 18.55 3.99
CA ASP A 384 2.70 19.08 4.79
C ASP A 384 1.47 18.15 4.78
N GLY A 385 0.53 18.42 5.68
CA GLY A 385 -0.78 17.75 5.72
C GLY A 385 -0.75 16.29 6.17
N VAL A 386 -1.65 15.48 5.62
CA VAL A 386 -1.88 14.08 6.07
C VAL A 386 -0.65 13.19 5.89
N ILE A 387 0.13 13.36 4.80
CA ILE A 387 1.37 12.59 4.60
C ILE A 387 2.40 12.97 5.68
N GLY A 388 2.53 14.25 5.99
CA GLY A 388 3.40 14.74 7.06
C GLY A 388 3.04 14.18 8.42
N ASP A 389 1.76 14.33 8.81
CA ASP A 389 1.23 13.80 10.06
C ASP A 389 1.41 12.27 10.14
N TYR A 390 1.11 11.54 9.05
CA TYR A 390 1.34 10.10 8.96
C TYR A 390 2.81 9.77 9.24
N LEU A 391 3.74 10.41 8.52
CA LEU A 391 5.16 10.20 8.73
C LEU A 391 5.57 10.62 10.14
N GLN A 392 5.00 11.68 10.71
CA GLN A 392 5.31 12.13 12.06
C GLN A 392 4.93 11.11 13.13
N TYR A 393 3.69 10.63 13.10
CA TYR A 393 3.11 9.87 14.20
C TYR A 393 3.02 8.36 13.92
N GLU A 394 2.49 7.92 12.78
CA GLU A 394 2.35 6.47 12.50
C GLU A 394 3.71 5.79 12.35
N GLN A 395 4.72 6.48 11.78
CA GLN A 395 6.06 5.90 11.71
C GLN A 395 6.65 5.67 13.11
N ALA A 396 6.39 6.54 14.08
CA ALA A 396 6.84 6.34 15.45
C ALA A 396 6.14 5.14 16.11
N ALA A 397 4.82 5.00 15.90
CA ALA A 397 4.09 3.79 16.30
C ALA A 397 4.66 2.53 15.62
N HIS A 398 4.93 2.59 14.32
CA HIS A 398 5.49 1.48 13.55
C HIS A 398 6.89 1.08 14.08
N ARG A 399 7.74 2.05 14.40
CA ARG A 399 9.05 1.77 15.01
C ARG A 399 8.92 1.06 16.35
N ALA A 400 8.03 1.56 17.21
CA ALA A 400 7.83 1.00 18.53
C ALA A 400 7.22 -0.41 18.47
N ILE A 401 6.30 -0.69 17.54
CA ILE A 401 5.73 -2.04 17.41
C ILE A 401 6.75 -3.05 16.86
N VAL A 402 7.60 -2.64 15.90
CA VAL A 402 8.71 -3.50 15.44
C VAL A 402 9.70 -3.76 16.58
N ALA A 403 10.03 -2.75 17.38
CA ALA A 403 10.89 -2.91 18.56
C ALA A 403 10.28 -3.90 19.59
N VAL A 404 8.98 -3.76 19.86
CA VAL A 404 8.22 -4.68 20.71
C VAL A 404 8.28 -6.12 20.18
N ASP A 405 8.09 -6.33 18.87
CA ASP A 405 8.16 -7.66 18.25
C ASP A 405 9.57 -8.26 18.33
N GLN A 406 10.61 -7.43 18.23
CA GLN A 406 12.02 -7.78 18.45
C GLN A 406 12.38 -7.92 19.94
N GLY A 407 11.40 -7.87 20.85
CA GLY A 407 11.64 -8.04 22.28
C GLY A 407 12.27 -6.85 23.00
N VAL A 408 12.45 -5.71 22.32
CA VAL A 408 12.93 -4.47 22.93
C VAL A 408 11.74 -3.80 23.61
N LEU A 409 11.54 -4.07 24.91
CA LEU A 409 10.43 -3.54 25.71
C LEU A 409 10.79 -2.25 26.47
N GLU A 410 12.08 -2.03 26.68
CA GLU A 410 12.65 -0.84 27.32
C GLU A 410 13.74 -0.28 26.39
N ASP A 411 13.96 1.03 26.42
CA ASP A 411 15.01 1.66 25.61
C ASP A 411 16.39 1.22 26.12
N PRO A 412 17.27 0.69 25.25
CA PRO A 412 18.62 0.31 25.64
C PRO A 412 19.45 1.55 26.03
N GLN A 413 20.39 1.36 26.97
CA GLN A 413 21.27 2.45 27.42
C GLN A 413 22.07 3.07 26.26
N ASP A 414 22.64 2.21 25.41
CA ASP A 414 23.49 2.60 24.27
C ASP A 414 22.80 2.31 22.92
N GLY A 415 21.58 2.82 22.73
CA GLY A 415 20.86 2.58 21.49
C GLY A 415 19.69 3.52 21.18
N PRO A 416 18.88 3.18 20.17
CA PRO A 416 17.76 4.00 19.72
C PRO A 416 16.68 4.11 20.81
N ARG A 417 16.29 5.35 21.15
CA ARG A 417 15.25 5.65 22.15
C ARG A 417 13.84 5.63 21.55
N VAL A 418 13.48 4.50 20.95
CA VAL A 418 12.21 4.34 20.19
C VAL A 418 10.98 4.51 21.07
N HIS A 419 11.06 4.08 22.32
CA HIS A 419 9.96 4.11 23.27
C HIS A 419 9.77 5.50 23.85
N ALA A 420 10.87 6.19 24.17
CA ALA A 420 10.82 7.58 24.59
C ALA A 420 10.35 8.52 23.47
N GLU A 421 10.78 8.33 22.22
CA GLU A 421 10.30 9.13 21.07
C GLU A 421 8.77 9.03 20.93
N LEU A 422 8.21 7.82 21.07
CA LEU A 422 6.77 7.61 21.04
C LEU A 422 6.07 8.30 22.22
N ASP A 423 6.63 8.21 23.43
CA ASP A 423 6.06 8.82 24.63
C ASP A 423 6.06 10.36 24.54
N GLU A 424 7.14 10.95 24.02
CA GLU A 424 7.28 12.39 23.77
C GLU A 424 6.22 12.89 22.76
N LEU A 425 5.97 12.13 21.67
CA LEU A 425 4.93 12.47 20.69
C LEU A 425 3.50 12.40 21.27
N ILE A 426 3.24 11.45 22.18
CA ILE A 426 1.95 11.39 22.89
C ILE A 426 1.76 12.65 23.75
N VAL A 427 2.80 13.05 24.49
CA VAL A 427 2.78 14.27 25.31
C VAL A 427 2.60 15.50 24.45
N ASP A 428 3.29 15.58 23.32
CA ASP A 428 3.18 16.69 22.38
C ASP A 428 1.76 16.86 21.86
N LEU A 429 1.16 15.75 21.39
CA LEU A 429 -0.23 15.75 21.00
C LEU A 429 -1.09 16.20 22.19
N ASP A 430 -0.87 15.71 23.41
CA ASP A 430 -1.64 16.06 24.64
C ASP A 430 -1.70 17.55 24.96
N GLN A 431 -0.74 18.34 24.49
CA GLN A 431 -0.63 19.75 24.82
C GLN A 431 -1.11 20.69 23.72
N ARG A 432 -1.40 20.21 22.50
CA ARG A 432 -1.73 21.05 21.34
C ARG A 432 -3.19 20.90 20.89
N TRP A 433 -3.67 21.91 20.16
CA TRP A 433 -4.90 21.80 19.36
C TRP A 433 -4.67 20.79 18.23
N ARG A 434 -5.64 19.91 18.00
CA ARG A 434 -5.49 18.79 17.07
C ARG A 434 -6.54 18.80 15.98
N THR A 435 -6.08 18.45 14.77
CA THR A 435 -6.99 18.04 13.70
C THR A 435 -7.68 16.72 14.04
N ARG A 436 -8.72 16.36 13.28
CA ARG A 436 -9.36 15.03 13.37
C ARG A 436 -8.35 13.91 13.10
N HIS A 437 -7.49 14.10 12.10
CA HIS A 437 -6.44 13.15 11.75
C HIS A 437 -5.43 12.97 12.90
N GLN A 438 -4.89 14.06 13.46
CA GLN A 438 -3.97 13.99 14.61
C GLN A 438 -4.62 13.37 15.86
N SER A 439 -5.94 13.53 16.02
CA SER A 439 -6.70 12.85 17.09
C SER A 439 -6.75 11.33 16.89
N MET A 440 -6.89 10.86 15.64
CA MET A 440 -6.76 9.44 15.30
C MET A 440 -5.33 8.94 15.53
N GLN A 441 -4.32 9.72 15.13
CA GLN A 441 -2.91 9.37 15.33
C GLN A 441 -2.54 9.16 16.80
N ARG A 442 -3.10 9.99 17.69
CA ARG A 442 -2.96 9.78 19.13
C ARG A 442 -3.46 8.42 19.59
N VAL A 443 -4.58 7.93 19.05
CA VAL A 443 -5.10 6.60 19.40
C VAL A 443 -4.09 5.53 19.02
N PHE A 444 -3.47 5.61 17.83
CA PHE A 444 -2.44 4.65 17.41
C PHE A 444 -1.19 4.68 18.27
N LEU A 445 -0.66 5.87 18.59
CA LEU A 445 0.50 6.00 19.47
C LEU A 445 0.19 5.40 20.86
N ARG A 446 -0.96 5.75 21.45
CA ARG A 446 -1.36 5.26 22.77
C ARG A 446 -1.62 3.76 22.78
N ASN A 447 -2.25 3.21 21.75
CA ASN A 447 -2.41 1.76 21.63
C ASN A 447 -1.05 1.04 21.55
N THR A 448 -0.11 1.61 20.80
CA THR A 448 1.24 1.03 20.69
C THR A 448 1.96 1.07 22.05
N ARG A 449 1.86 2.19 22.78
CA ARG A 449 2.36 2.29 24.16
C ARG A 449 1.68 1.31 25.09
N ALA A 450 0.36 1.25 25.06
CA ALA A 450 -0.43 0.31 25.87
C ALA A 450 0.02 -1.13 25.62
N ARG A 451 0.32 -1.52 24.38
CA ARG A 451 0.76 -2.87 24.03
C ARG A 451 2.13 -3.19 24.64
N ARG A 452 3.08 -2.26 24.53
CA ARG A 452 4.39 -2.35 25.20
C ARG A 452 4.22 -2.49 26.71
N LEU A 453 3.44 -1.60 27.33
CA LEU A 453 3.20 -1.58 28.77
C LEU A 453 2.55 -2.87 29.23
N LEU A 454 1.55 -3.39 28.49
CA LEU A 454 0.86 -4.62 28.82
C LEU A 454 1.79 -5.84 28.76
N TYR A 455 2.66 -5.92 27.74
CA TYR A 455 3.68 -6.95 27.68
C TYR A 455 4.63 -6.88 28.87
N LEU A 456 5.20 -5.70 29.14
CA LEU A 456 6.10 -5.54 30.28
C LEU A 456 5.40 -5.89 31.59
N ALA A 457 4.16 -5.44 31.78
CA ALA A 457 3.36 -5.70 32.96
C ALA A 457 3.06 -7.17 33.20
N ARG A 458 2.82 -7.96 32.15
CA ARG A 458 2.64 -9.42 32.25
C ARG A 458 3.94 -10.11 32.62
N LEU A 459 5.02 -9.75 31.91
CA LEU A 459 6.32 -10.34 32.13
C LEU A 459 6.87 -9.98 33.53
N THR A 460 6.53 -8.84 34.12
CA THR A 460 7.04 -8.44 35.45
C THR A 460 6.01 -8.53 36.59
N GLY A 461 4.74 -8.83 36.28
CA GLY A 461 3.63 -8.81 37.25
C GLY A 461 3.18 -7.41 37.71
N ARG A 462 3.72 -6.32 37.17
CA ARG A 462 3.50 -4.94 37.64
C ARG A 462 2.09 -4.44 37.39
N GLN A 463 1.37 -4.04 38.43
CA GLN A 463 -0.02 -3.56 38.35
C GLN A 463 -0.12 -2.13 37.81
N ASP A 464 0.83 -1.27 38.16
CA ASP A 464 0.86 0.14 37.72
C ASP A 464 0.96 0.25 36.19
N LEU A 465 1.77 -0.60 35.56
CA LEU A 465 1.89 -0.67 34.10
C LEU A 465 0.61 -1.17 33.42
N ARG A 466 -0.12 -2.13 34.03
CA ARG A 466 -1.43 -2.58 33.50
C ARG A 466 -2.47 -1.46 33.56
N GLN A 467 -2.52 -0.75 34.68
CA GLN A 467 -3.43 0.38 34.85
C GLN A 467 -3.17 1.48 33.80
N GLN A 468 -1.90 1.81 33.58
CA GLN A 468 -1.52 2.77 32.55
C GLN A 468 -1.85 2.30 31.13
N ALA A 469 -1.63 1.01 30.83
CA ALA A 469 -2.00 0.43 29.53
C ALA A 469 -3.51 0.52 29.27
N ILE A 470 -4.34 0.28 30.29
CA ILE A 470 -5.80 0.44 30.23
C ILE A 470 -6.19 1.89 29.96
N GLU A 471 -5.59 2.85 30.68
CA GLU A 471 -5.86 4.28 30.49
C GLU A 471 -5.54 4.75 29.06
N ASP A 472 -4.45 4.24 28.50
CA ASP A 472 -4.08 4.51 27.11
C ASP A 472 -5.02 3.83 26.12
N CYS A 473 -5.31 2.54 26.32
CA CYS A 473 -6.19 1.76 25.47
C CYS A 473 -7.59 2.35 25.41
N LEU A 474 -8.14 2.82 26.53
CA LEU A 474 -9.48 3.42 26.63
C LEU A 474 -9.50 4.93 26.33
N SER A 475 -8.35 5.50 26.01
CA SER A 475 -8.28 6.92 25.70
C SER A 475 -9.13 7.27 24.49
N VAL A 476 -9.81 8.41 24.59
CA VAL A 476 -10.63 8.95 23.48
C VAL A 476 -11.80 8.01 23.08
N ARG A 477 -12.16 7.01 23.91
CA ARG A 477 -13.25 6.06 23.66
C ARG A 477 -14.56 6.68 23.18
N PRO A 478 -15.05 7.82 23.73
CA PRO A 478 -16.29 8.45 23.25
C PRO A 478 -16.26 8.86 21.76
N ARG A 479 -15.08 8.94 21.13
CA ARG A 479 -14.90 9.34 19.73
C ARG A 479 -14.35 8.22 18.85
N TRP A 480 -14.25 6.96 19.31
CA TRP A 480 -13.71 5.88 18.48
C TRP A 480 -14.50 5.66 17.19
N THR A 481 -15.83 5.72 17.23
CA THR A 481 -16.65 5.63 16.00
C THR A 481 -16.29 6.74 15.03
N GLU A 482 -16.23 7.99 15.51
CA GLU A 482 -15.87 9.15 14.68
C GLU A 482 -14.45 9.03 14.08
N LEU A 483 -13.49 8.54 14.85
CA LEU A 483 -12.07 8.53 14.46
C LEU A 483 -11.66 7.27 13.69
N LEU A 484 -12.11 6.10 14.10
CA LEU A 484 -11.68 4.82 13.54
C LEU A 484 -12.60 4.32 12.44
N GLU A 485 -13.93 4.45 12.60
CA GLU A 485 -14.90 4.02 11.58
C GLU A 485 -15.12 5.10 10.52
N ASP A 486 -15.51 6.30 10.95
CA ASP A 486 -15.86 7.35 10.00
C ASP A 486 -14.62 7.94 9.32
N HIS A 487 -13.61 8.33 10.09
CA HIS A 487 -12.40 8.94 9.53
C HIS A 487 -11.43 7.89 8.98
N GLY A 488 -10.96 6.96 9.81
CA GLY A 488 -9.98 5.95 9.43
C GLY A 488 -10.48 5.00 8.33
N ALA A 489 -11.55 4.25 8.60
CA ALA A 489 -12.03 3.23 7.68
C ALA A 489 -12.77 3.79 6.45
N ARG A 490 -13.70 4.74 6.62
CA ARG A 490 -14.54 5.24 5.50
C ARG A 490 -13.89 6.34 4.68
N GLU A 491 -13.34 7.37 5.32
CA GLU A 491 -12.76 8.54 4.61
C GLU A 491 -11.35 8.26 4.10
N LEU A 492 -10.46 7.72 4.96
CA LEU A 492 -9.06 7.46 4.63
C LEU A 492 -8.81 6.07 4.05
N LYS A 493 -9.82 5.19 4.05
CA LYS A 493 -9.75 3.79 3.57
C LYS A 493 -8.62 2.99 4.20
N LEU A 494 -8.33 3.24 5.47
CA LEU A 494 -7.36 2.45 6.22
C LEU A 494 -7.95 1.07 6.50
N GLY A 495 -7.70 0.10 5.60
CA GLY A 495 -8.26 -1.27 5.66
C GLY A 495 -7.90 -2.04 6.93
N ASN A 496 -6.99 -1.50 7.73
CA ASN A 496 -6.45 -2.08 8.95
C ASN A 496 -6.75 -1.22 10.19
N THR A 497 -7.65 -0.23 10.08
CA THR A 497 -8.08 0.67 11.16
C THR A 497 -9.59 0.65 11.25
N ASN A 498 -10.14 -0.03 12.25
CA ASN A 498 -11.57 -0.04 12.52
C ASN A 498 -11.83 -0.24 14.02
N LEU A 499 -13.09 -0.07 14.42
CA LEU A 499 -13.49 -0.23 15.82
C LEU A 499 -13.26 -1.67 16.30
N ARG A 500 -13.47 -2.67 15.42
CA ARG A 500 -13.25 -4.08 15.76
C ARG A 500 -11.82 -4.36 16.22
N ARG A 501 -10.81 -3.78 15.58
CA ARG A 501 -9.40 -3.92 16.01
C ARG A 501 -9.14 -3.27 17.36
N GLN A 502 -9.73 -2.10 17.62
CA GLN A 502 -9.64 -1.46 18.94
C GLN A 502 -10.26 -2.35 20.02
N GLU A 503 -11.39 -2.99 19.72
CA GLU A 503 -12.07 -3.89 20.63
C GLU A 503 -11.29 -5.19 20.85
N ASN A 504 -10.66 -5.78 19.83
CA ASN A 504 -9.78 -6.94 19.98
C ASN A 504 -8.63 -6.62 20.94
N PHE A 505 -8.05 -5.42 20.81
CA PHE A 505 -7.00 -4.95 21.71
C PHE A 505 -7.51 -4.70 23.14
N TRP A 506 -8.76 -4.28 23.30
CA TRP A 506 -9.40 -4.19 24.61
C TRP A 506 -9.66 -5.57 25.24
N LEU A 507 -10.19 -6.53 24.47
CA LEU A 507 -10.42 -7.91 24.94
C LEU A 507 -9.15 -8.55 25.49
N GLU A 508 -8.04 -8.27 24.84
CA GLU A 508 -6.71 -8.69 25.23
C GLU A 508 -6.28 -8.15 26.62
N HIS A 509 -6.64 -6.91 26.95
CA HIS A 509 -6.47 -6.35 28.29
C HIS A 509 -7.36 -7.08 29.30
N LEU A 510 -8.61 -7.36 28.95
CA LEU A 510 -9.55 -8.07 29.83
C LEU A 510 -9.05 -9.48 30.17
N VAL A 511 -8.57 -10.19 29.16
CA VAL A 511 -7.92 -11.50 29.33
C VAL A 511 -6.71 -11.39 30.25
N THR A 512 -5.93 -10.31 30.13
CA THR A 512 -4.78 -10.07 31.03
C THR A 512 -5.23 -9.93 32.47
N GLU A 513 -6.17 -9.02 32.72
CA GLU A 513 -6.68 -8.76 34.07
C GLU A 513 -7.24 -10.06 34.68
N ALA A 514 -8.01 -10.82 33.90
CA ALA A 514 -8.49 -12.13 34.32
C ALA A 514 -7.31 -13.08 34.66
N SER A 515 -6.38 -13.28 33.75
CA SER A 515 -5.25 -14.20 33.95
C SER A 515 -4.37 -13.84 35.16
N MET A 516 -4.35 -12.57 35.56
CA MET A 516 -3.54 -12.08 36.68
C MET A 516 -4.24 -12.14 38.05
N ILE A 517 -5.54 -12.49 38.12
CA ILE A 517 -6.25 -12.70 39.39
C ILE A 517 -5.73 -13.95 40.11
N ASP A 518 -5.59 -15.06 39.37
CA ASP A 518 -4.95 -16.30 39.86
C ASP A 518 -4.10 -16.92 38.74
N PRO A 519 -2.85 -16.45 38.57
CA PRO A 519 -1.95 -16.89 37.50
C PRO A 519 -1.69 -18.41 37.47
N ALA A 520 -1.62 -19.03 38.65
CA ALA A 520 -1.33 -20.45 38.77
C ALA A 520 -2.53 -21.30 38.34
N ALA A 521 -3.74 -20.90 38.76
CA ALA A 521 -4.96 -21.59 38.36
C ALA A 521 -5.30 -21.36 36.88
N PHE A 522 -5.06 -20.14 36.36
CA PHE A 522 -5.19 -19.83 34.93
C PHE A 522 -4.27 -20.70 34.08
N SER A 523 -3.01 -20.87 34.51
CA SER A 523 -2.04 -21.70 33.80
C SER A 523 -2.35 -23.18 33.88
N ALA A 524 -3.06 -23.63 34.91
CA ALA A 524 -3.49 -25.03 35.03
C ALA A 524 -4.74 -25.36 34.20
N GLY A 525 -5.27 -24.42 33.40
CA GLY A 525 -6.49 -24.61 32.60
C GLY A 525 -7.77 -24.80 33.42
N ARG A 526 -7.72 -24.55 34.73
CA ARG A 526 -8.78 -24.86 35.70
C ARG A 526 -9.54 -23.64 36.20
N TRP A 527 -9.17 -22.46 35.71
CA TRP A 527 -9.67 -21.19 36.22
C TRP A 527 -10.42 -20.42 35.15
N HIS A 528 -11.57 -19.90 35.56
CA HIS A 528 -12.41 -19.02 34.78
C HIS A 528 -12.78 -17.81 35.64
N PRO A 529 -12.74 -16.58 35.12
CA PRO A 529 -13.21 -15.42 35.86
C PRO A 529 -14.71 -15.53 36.14
N GLY A 530 -15.14 -15.46 37.40
CA GLY A 530 -16.57 -15.39 37.73
C GLY A 530 -17.19 -14.10 37.18
N ALA A 531 -18.45 -14.11 36.74
CA ALA A 531 -19.10 -12.97 36.08
C ALA A 531 -19.01 -11.64 36.85
N ALA A 532 -18.98 -11.69 38.19
CA ALA A 532 -18.82 -10.50 39.05
C ALA A 532 -17.41 -9.88 38.98
N SER A 533 -16.36 -10.66 38.72
CA SER A 533 -14.96 -10.20 38.67
C SER A 533 -14.63 -9.38 37.42
N ILE A 534 -15.48 -9.45 36.40
CA ILE A 534 -15.29 -8.80 35.09
C ILE A 534 -16.48 -7.91 34.70
N ALA A 535 -17.48 -7.72 35.58
CA ALA A 535 -18.69 -6.95 35.27
C ALA A 535 -18.38 -5.48 34.94
N GLY A 536 -17.56 -4.80 35.74
CA GLY A 536 -17.12 -3.41 35.46
C GLY A 536 -16.17 -3.30 34.26
N LEU A 537 -15.58 -4.42 33.82
CA LEU A 537 -14.72 -4.52 32.65
C LEU A 537 -15.52 -4.78 31.35
N LYS A 538 -16.74 -5.33 31.45
CA LYS A 538 -17.64 -5.66 30.32
C LYS A 538 -18.45 -4.48 29.78
N GLU A 539 -18.71 -3.45 30.59
CA GLU A 539 -19.45 -2.23 30.20
C GLU A 539 -18.74 -1.42 29.07
N ALA A 540 -17.55 -1.87 28.65
CA ALA A 540 -16.71 -1.20 27.66
C ALA A 540 -16.86 -1.67 26.20
N VAL A 541 -17.54 -2.80 25.94
CA VAL A 541 -17.52 -3.51 24.63
C VAL A 541 -18.78 -3.20 23.82
N GLY A 542 -18.65 -2.95 22.51
CA GLY A 542 -19.77 -2.65 21.60
C GLY A 542 -20.09 -3.77 20.60
N ILE A 543 -19.14 -4.18 19.74
CA ILE A 543 -19.47 -5.11 18.62
C ILE A 543 -19.60 -6.57 19.09
N TRP A 544 -18.67 -7.06 19.93
CA TRP A 544 -18.69 -8.45 20.41
C TRP A 544 -19.86 -8.78 21.35
N THR A 545 -20.39 -7.76 22.04
CA THR A 545 -21.56 -7.86 22.93
C THR A 545 -22.89 -7.73 22.19
N ASP A 546 -22.93 -6.95 21.11
CA ASP A 546 -24.18 -6.63 20.40
C ASP A 546 -24.45 -7.57 19.21
N SER A 547 -23.44 -8.24 18.67
CA SER A 547 -23.58 -9.18 17.55
C SER A 547 -23.83 -10.61 18.05
N ARG A 548 -25.09 -11.06 18.03
CA ARG A 548 -25.44 -12.47 18.30
C ARG A 548 -25.14 -13.41 17.13
N ASP A 549 -24.97 -12.88 15.92
CA ASP A 549 -24.76 -13.63 14.68
C ASP A 549 -23.37 -13.34 14.08
N ILE A 550 -22.31 -13.75 14.78
CA ILE A 550 -20.95 -13.69 14.24
C ILE A 550 -20.68 -15.00 13.50
N ASP A 551 -20.44 -14.91 12.19
CA ASP A 551 -20.06 -16.04 11.34
C ASP A 551 -18.53 -16.28 11.43
N PRO A 552 -18.06 -17.36 12.10
CA PRO A 552 -16.64 -17.63 12.26
C PRO A 552 -15.92 -17.85 10.93
N ASP A 553 -16.62 -18.34 9.90
CA ASP A 553 -16.02 -18.72 8.62
C ASP A 553 -15.43 -17.52 7.85
N ARG A 554 -15.87 -16.30 8.20
CA ARG A 554 -15.45 -15.05 7.58
C ARG A 554 -14.39 -14.29 8.38
N LEU A 555 -14.01 -14.78 9.55
CA LEU A 555 -13.10 -14.05 10.44
C LEU A 555 -11.64 -14.17 9.99
N SER A 556 -10.88 -13.10 10.19
CA SER A 556 -9.41 -13.13 10.13
C SER A 556 -8.84 -13.91 11.34
N GLY A 557 -7.56 -14.28 11.31
CA GLY A 557 -6.93 -14.96 12.45
C GLY A 557 -6.99 -14.14 13.76
N TYR A 558 -6.85 -12.81 13.68
CA TYR A 558 -6.95 -11.92 14.84
C TYR A 558 -8.40 -11.76 15.34
N ASP A 559 -9.37 -11.66 14.43
CA ASP A 559 -10.78 -11.59 14.83
C ASP A 559 -11.25 -12.93 15.41
N LEU A 560 -10.77 -14.06 14.87
CA LEU A 560 -11.01 -15.37 15.43
C LEU A 560 -10.43 -15.49 16.85
N LEU A 561 -9.22 -14.98 17.08
CA LEU A 561 -8.63 -14.92 18.43
C LEU A 561 -9.49 -14.08 19.37
N GLY A 562 -9.93 -12.89 18.93
CA GLY A 562 -10.83 -12.02 19.69
C GLY A 562 -12.13 -12.72 20.06
N LEU A 563 -12.77 -13.41 19.11
CA LEU A 563 -13.99 -14.19 19.36
C LEU A 563 -13.76 -15.27 20.42
N VAL A 564 -12.72 -16.10 20.24
CA VAL A 564 -12.43 -17.21 21.16
C VAL A 564 -12.15 -16.70 22.57
N GLN A 565 -11.35 -15.63 22.70
CA GLN A 565 -11.07 -14.99 23.98
C GLN A 565 -12.32 -14.38 24.61
N TRP A 566 -13.17 -13.72 23.82
CA TRP A 566 -14.43 -13.18 24.29
C TRP A 566 -15.33 -14.29 24.84
N ARG A 567 -15.49 -15.39 24.11
CA ARG A 567 -16.29 -16.52 24.56
C ARG A 567 -15.73 -17.16 25.82
N TRP A 568 -14.41 -17.22 25.95
CA TRP A 568 -13.77 -17.63 27.18
C TRP A 568 -13.97 -16.61 28.32
N LEU A 569 -14.24 -15.33 28.09
CA LEU A 569 -14.60 -14.39 29.16
C LEU A 569 -16.08 -14.47 29.57
N THR A 570 -16.93 -15.11 28.76
CA THR A 570 -18.40 -15.12 28.96
C THR A 570 -19.01 -16.50 29.18
N GLU A 571 -18.23 -17.57 29.14
CA GLU A 571 -18.72 -18.97 29.20
C GLU A 571 -19.83 -19.28 28.18
N SER A 572 -19.80 -18.67 27.00
CA SER A 572 -20.85 -18.86 25.98
C SER A 572 -20.27 -19.46 24.70
N VAL A 573 -20.10 -20.78 24.67
CA VAL A 573 -19.76 -21.51 23.43
C VAL A 573 -20.65 -22.73 23.28
N GLU A 574 -21.47 -22.72 22.24
CA GLU A 574 -22.20 -23.90 21.80
C GLU A 574 -21.29 -24.82 20.97
N ALA A 575 -21.55 -26.13 20.97
CA ALA A 575 -20.72 -27.11 20.26
C ALA A 575 -20.56 -26.80 18.76
N ALA A 576 -21.60 -26.27 18.10
CA ALA A 576 -21.56 -25.90 16.69
C ALA A 576 -20.67 -24.68 16.42
N GLU A 577 -20.69 -23.68 17.30
CA GLU A 577 -19.84 -22.49 17.19
C GLU A 577 -18.37 -22.86 17.43
N PHE A 578 -18.11 -23.72 18.42
CA PHE A 578 -16.77 -24.27 18.66
C PHE A 578 -16.20 -24.93 17.40
N GLU A 579 -16.99 -25.81 16.77
CA GLU A 579 -16.56 -26.53 15.58
C GLU A 579 -16.32 -25.60 14.39
N ALA A 580 -17.15 -24.57 14.21
CA ALA A 580 -16.92 -23.54 13.20
C ALA A 580 -15.61 -22.78 13.42
N MET A 581 -15.32 -22.36 14.66
CA MET A 581 -14.05 -21.71 15.01
C MET A 581 -12.84 -22.61 14.73
N ARG A 582 -12.94 -23.91 15.08
CA ARG A 582 -11.88 -24.90 14.82
C ARG A 582 -11.66 -25.13 13.33
N CYS A 583 -12.72 -25.33 12.55
CA CYS A 583 -12.65 -25.50 11.10
C CYS A 583 -12.03 -24.27 10.43
N ARG A 584 -12.41 -23.06 10.85
CA ARG A 584 -11.82 -21.82 10.35
C ARG A 584 -10.33 -21.75 10.64
N LEU A 585 -9.89 -22.08 11.86
CA LEU A 585 -8.47 -22.11 12.21
C LEU A 585 -7.70 -23.06 11.29
N LEU A 586 -8.19 -24.30 11.11
CA LEU A 586 -7.52 -25.28 10.26
C LEU A 586 -7.45 -24.81 8.80
N TRP A 587 -8.51 -24.22 8.27
CA TRP A 587 -8.51 -23.62 6.94
C TRP A 587 -7.45 -22.50 6.82
N LEU A 588 -7.34 -21.63 7.82
CA LEU A 588 -6.32 -20.57 7.83
C LEU A 588 -4.89 -21.13 7.85
N VAL A 589 -4.66 -22.21 8.60
CA VAL A 589 -3.36 -22.89 8.65
C VAL A 589 -3.04 -23.58 7.33
N ASP A 590 -4.01 -24.22 6.68
CA ASP A 590 -3.82 -24.90 5.39
C ASP A 590 -3.64 -23.91 4.22
N ALA A 591 -4.13 -22.68 4.37
CA ALA A 591 -3.95 -21.59 3.41
C ALA A 591 -2.56 -20.93 3.47
N LEU A 592 -1.72 -21.27 4.47
CA LEU A 592 -0.37 -20.72 4.58
C LEU A 592 0.51 -21.20 3.40
N PRO A 593 1.49 -20.39 2.96
CA PRO A 593 2.45 -20.80 1.95
C PRO A 593 3.18 -22.09 2.35
N ARG A 594 3.56 -22.90 1.36
CA ARG A 594 4.30 -24.14 1.62
C ARG A 594 5.61 -23.83 2.35
N GLY A 595 5.82 -24.50 3.48
CA GLY A 595 7.00 -24.30 4.34
C GLY A 595 6.79 -23.31 5.48
N SER A 596 5.73 -22.49 5.45
CA SER A 596 5.47 -21.53 6.52
C SER A 596 4.96 -22.20 7.80
N SER A 597 5.40 -21.68 8.94
CA SER A 597 4.93 -22.09 10.27
C SER A 597 3.71 -21.25 10.69
N PRO A 598 2.66 -21.85 11.31
CA PRO A 598 1.55 -21.10 11.86
C PRO A 598 1.98 -20.36 13.13
N GLY A 599 2.44 -19.12 13.00
CA GLY A 599 2.76 -18.25 14.13
C GLY A 599 1.52 -17.65 14.83
N HIS A 600 1.74 -16.65 15.67
CA HIS A 600 0.64 -15.82 16.20
C HIS A 600 -0.07 -15.06 15.06
N PRO A 601 -1.42 -14.97 15.04
CA PRO A 601 -2.36 -15.36 16.09
C PRO A 601 -2.83 -16.82 16.07
N LEU A 602 -2.48 -17.61 15.05
CA LEU A 602 -3.06 -18.95 14.84
C LEU A 602 -2.71 -19.94 15.96
N CYS A 603 -1.47 -19.93 16.46
CA CYS A 603 -1.10 -20.72 17.64
C CYS A 603 -1.90 -20.32 18.88
N SER A 604 -2.02 -19.01 19.15
CA SER A 604 -2.82 -18.51 20.28
C SER A 604 -4.28 -18.97 20.17
N VAL A 605 -4.89 -18.94 18.98
CA VAL A 605 -6.25 -19.48 18.77
C VAL A 605 -6.32 -20.96 19.15
N ALA A 606 -5.37 -21.78 18.69
CA ALA A 606 -5.34 -23.20 19.01
C ALA A 606 -5.22 -23.45 20.52
N GLU A 607 -4.37 -22.71 21.22
CA GLU A 607 -4.22 -22.78 22.68
C GLU A 607 -5.50 -22.41 23.41
N TRP A 608 -6.17 -21.35 22.98
CA TRP A 608 -7.41 -20.90 23.59
C TRP A 608 -8.54 -21.90 23.37
N LEU A 609 -8.63 -22.51 22.19
CA LEU A 609 -9.61 -23.56 21.90
C LEU A 609 -9.40 -24.80 22.80
N LEU A 610 -8.16 -25.16 23.15
CA LEU A 610 -7.85 -26.30 24.04
C LEU A 610 -8.39 -26.14 25.47
N ARG A 611 -8.71 -24.91 25.90
CA ARG A 611 -9.24 -24.59 27.23
C ARG A 611 -10.73 -24.89 27.39
N PHE A 612 -11.47 -25.10 26.30
CA PHE A 612 -12.90 -25.45 26.39
C PHE A 612 -13.07 -26.95 26.71
N ALA A 613 -14.00 -27.24 27.63
CA ALA A 613 -14.19 -28.59 28.19
C ALA A 613 -14.83 -29.61 27.22
N SER A 614 -15.33 -29.18 26.06
CA SER A 614 -16.16 -29.97 25.12
C SER A 614 -15.37 -30.73 24.05
N LEU A 615 -14.06 -30.88 24.20
CA LEU A 615 -13.19 -31.44 23.16
C LEU A 615 -13.14 -32.98 23.16
N ASN A 616 -13.41 -33.60 21.99
CA ASN A 616 -13.10 -35.01 21.79
C ASN A 616 -11.59 -35.22 21.50
N SER A 617 -11.11 -36.47 21.54
CA SER A 617 -9.68 -36.77 21.36
C SER A 617 -9.13 -36.46 19.96
N SER A 618 -9.97 -36.48 18.93
CA SER A 618 -9.59 -36.13 17.55
C SER A 618 -9.42 -34.62 17.40
N ASP A 619 -10.31 -33.83 17.99
CA ASP A 619 -10.26 -32.37 17.96
C ASP A 619 -8.98 -31.87 18.63
N ARG A 620 -8.63 -32.40 19.82
CA ARG A 620 -7.39 -32.06 20.53
C ARG A 620 -6.16 -32.34 19.66
N ARG A 621 -6.12 -33.50 18.99
CA ARG A 621 -4.99 -33.86 18.11
C ARG A 621 -4.79 -32.86 16.98
N SER A 622 -5.88 -32.37 16.36
CA SER A 622 -5.78 -31.36 15.31
C SER A 622 -5.20 -30.04 15.82
N LEU A 623 -5.57 -29.60 17.02
CA LEU A 623 -5.04 -28.40 17.66
C LEU A 623 -3.57 -28.57 18.09
N HIS A 624 -3.21 -29.75 18.64
CA HIS A 624 -1.81 -30.07 18.96
C HIS A 624 -0.91 -29.99 17.73
N HIS A 625 -1.40 -30.44 16.57
CA HIS A 625 -0.64 -30.37 15.32
C HIS A 625 -0.34 -28.93 14.88
N VAL A 626 -1.30 -28.02 15.07
CA VAL A 626 -1.09 -26.58 14.82
C VAL A 626 0.02 -26.04 15.73
N LEU A 627 -0.03 -26.35 17.03
CA LEU A 627 0.99 -25.91 17.99
C LEU A 627 2.38 -26.49 17.67
N ILE A 628 2.46 -27.79 17.36
CA ILE A 628 3.72 -28.46 17.01
C ILE A 628 4.36 -27.81 15.78
N LYS A 629 3.56 -27.56 14.73
CA LYS A 629 4.04 -26.84 13.54
C LYS A 629 4.54 -25.44 13.90
N GLY A 630 3.78 -24.72 14.70
CA GLY A 630 4.12 -23.38 15.22
C GLY A 630 5.46 -23.34 15.95
N LEU A 631 5.75 -24.38 16.75
CA LEU A 631 6.96 -24.51 17.55
C LEU A 631 8.21 -24.90 16.77
N ALA A 632 8.07 -25.52 15.59
CA ALA A 632 9.19 -26.08 14.84
C ALA A 632 10.38 -25.11 14.62
N PRO A 633 10.16 -23.81 14.28
CA PRO A 633 11.25 -22.83 14.14
C PRO A 633 11.97 -22.49 15.46
N HIS A 634 11.39 -22.83 16.60
CA HIS A 634 11.85 -22.43 17.92
C HIS A 634 12.64 -23.50 18.67
N VAL A 635 12.63 -24.74 18.17
CA VAL A 635 13.23 -25.92 18.81
C VAL A 635 14.71 -26.09 18.46
N ALA A 636 15.52 -26.53 19.41
CA ALA A 636 16.94 -26.85 19.22
C ALA A 636 17.12 -27.99 18.20
N GLY A 637 18.00 -27.82 17.21
CA GLY A 637 18.28 -28.84 16.17
C GLY A 637 17.50 -28.68 14.86
N ALA A 638 16.52 -27.77 14.78
CA ALA A 638 15.98 -27.35 13.48
C ALA A 638 17.10 -26.68 12.66
N THR A 639 17.36 -27.20 11.45
CA THR A 639 18.22 -26.50 10.48
C THR A 639 17.64 -25.11 10.27
N PRO A 640 18.42 -24.03 10.50
CA PRO A 640 17.99 -22.71 10.06
C PRO A 640 17.67 -22.84 8.56
N GLU A 641 16.50 -22.38 8.13
CA GLU A 641 16.25 -22.23 6.70
C GLU A 641 17.41 -21.41 6.12
N GLU A 642 17.93 -21.82 4.96
CA GLU A 642 19.00 -21.09 4.27
C GLU A 642 18.55 -19.64 4.07
N GLY A 643 19.11 -18.71 4.84
CA GLY A 643 18.76 -17.28 4.81
C GLY A 643 18.14 -16.71 6.10
N ALA A 644 17.83 -17.53 7.12
CA ALA A 644 17.35 -17.00 8.40
C ALA A 644 18.43 -16.16 9.10
N VAL A 645 18.14 -14.87 9.32
CA VAL A 645 19.02 -13.95 10.05
C VAL A 645 19.13 -14.45 11.47
N ASP A 646 20.38 -14.50 11.96
CA ASP A 646 20.84 -14.94 13.28
C ASP A 646 19.77 -15.61 14.17
N GLY A 647 19.72 -16.96 14.16
CA GLY A 647 18.83 -17.76 15.01
C GLY A 647 19.03 -17.60 16.53
N GLN A 648 19.82 -16.60 16.94
CA GLN A 648 20.05 -16.13 18.31
C GLN A 648 19.36 -14.78 18.65
N ALA A 649 18.88 -14.01 17.65
CA ALA A 649 18.15 -12.78 17.90
C ALA A 649 16.76 -13.08 18.49
N GLY A 650 16.48 -12.55 19.68
CA GLY A 650 15.23 -12.76 20.37
C GLY A 650 14.07 -11.99 19.76
N SER A 651 12.92 -12.64 19.69
CA SER A 651 11.65 -11.99 19.37
C SER A 651 10.58 -12.42 20.36
N ILE A 652 9.51 -11.63 20.46
CA ILE A 652 8.34 -11.95 21.27
C ILE A 652 7.75 -13.32 20.90
N GLN A 653 7.94 -13.76 19.64
CA GLN A 653 7.53 -15.08 19.15
C GLN A 653 8.22 -16.23 19.92
N ARG A 654 9.44 -16.04 20.43
CA ARG A 654 10.09 -17.06 21.30
C ARG A 654 9.38 -17.20 22.64
N VAL A 655 8.88 -16.10 23.18
CA VAL A 655 8.10 -16.10 24.43
C VAL A 655 6.73 -16.76 24.21
N LEU A 656 6.11 -16.51 23.05
CA LEU A 656 4.91 -17.23 22.63
C LEU A 656 5.17 -18.73 22.46
N ALA A 657 6.31 -19.10 21.88
CA ALA A 657 6.71 -20.50 21.75
C ALA A 657 6.91 -21.18 23.12
N LEU A 658 7.46 -20.49 24.14
CA LEU A 658 7.49 -21.05 25.51
C LEU A 658 6.09 -21.38 26.02
N ARG A 659 5.10 -20.52 25.73
CA ARG A 659 3.73 -20.74 26.14
C ARG A 659 3.10 -21.93 25.42
N SER A 660 3.23 -22.03 24.10
CA SER A 660 2.73 -23.19 23.34
C SER A 660 3.39 -24.49 23.79
N ALA A 661 4.69 -24.45 24.11
CA ALA A 661 5.41 -25.57 24.67
C ALA A 661 4.88 -25.99 26.06
N ALA A 662 4.61 -25.02 26.95
CA ALA A 662 3.99 -25.30 28.25
C ALA A 662 2.62 -25.96 28.09
N VAL A 663 1.80 -25.51 27.14
CA VAL A 663 0.49 -26.11 26.85
C VAL A 663 0.64 -27.56 26.38
N LEU A 664 1.55 -27.85 25.45
CA LEU A 664 1.80 -29.23 24.99
C LEU A 664 2.30 -30.15 26.11
N ASP A 665 3.19 -29.65 26.99
CA ASP A 665 3.66 -30.40 28.15
C ASP A 665 2.53 -30.70 29.14
N GLN A 666 1.61 -29.75 29.36
CA GLN A 666 0.42 -29.95 30.20
C GLN A 666 -0.56 -30.98 29.59
N GLU A 667 -0.70 -30.98 28.27
CA GLU A 667 -1.49 -31.95 27.51
C GLU A 667 -0.82 -33.33 27.43
N GLY A 668 0.42 -33.47 27.90
CA GLY A 668 1.18 -34.72 27.88
C GLY A 668 1.60 -35.16 26.47
N VAL A 669 1.74 -34.21 25.53
CA VAL A 669 2.16 -34.49 24.15
C VAL A 669 3.67 -34.69 24.11
N PRO A 670 4.19 -35.83 23.62
CA PRO A 670 5.64 -36.07 23.59
C PRO A 670 6.34 -35.23 22.51
N VAL A 671 7.64 -34.97 22.71
CA VAL A 671 8.52 -34.39 21.68
C VAL A 671 9.00 -35.51 20.74
N GLY A 672 8.44 -35.59 19.54
CA GLY A 672 8.80 -36.59 18.52
C GLY A 672 8.12 -37.96 18.67
N ASP A 673 8.36 -38.87 17.71
CA ASP A 673 7.68 -40.18 17.58
C ASP A 673 8.41 -41.34 18.30
N GLY A 674 9.49 -41.07 19.03
CA GLY A 674 10.38 -42.09 19.61
C GLY A 674 10.06 -42.47 21.08
N PRO A 675 10.26 -43.73 21.49
CA PRO A 675 9.95 -44.20 22.86
C PRO A 675 11.05 -43.95 23.92
N SER A 676 12.07 -43.12 23.66
CA SER A 676 13.18 -42.88 24.60
C SER A 676 13.10 -41.49 25.22
N GLU A 677 12.87 -41.46 26.53
CA GLU A 677 12.85 -40.31 27.45
C GLU A 677 11.89 -39.17 27.06
N ARG A 678 10.88 -38.93 27.92
CA ARG A 678 9.95 -37.79 27.82
C ARG A 678 10.74 -36.49 27.90
N SER A 679 11.28 -36.03 26.78
CA SER A 679 11.80 -34.69 26.65
C SER A 679 10.62 -33.73 26.69
N SER A 680 10.72 -32.71 27.54
CA SER A 680 9.72 -31.66 27.68
C SER A 680 9.83 -30.69 26.51
N TRP A 681 8.71 -30.26 25.94
CA TRP A 681 8.67 -29.23 24.91
C TRP A 681 9.33 -27.94 25.41
N LEU A 682 9.10 -27.57 26.68
CA LEU A 682 9.77 -26.40 27.29
C LEU A 682 11.29 -26.52 27.26
N ALA A 683 11.84 -27.71 27.54
CA ALA A 683 13.27 -27.95 27.48
C ALA A 683 13.83 -27.82 26.05
N ALA A 684 13.02 -28.16 25.04
CA ALA A 684 13.40 -28.15 23.63
C ALA A 684 13.48 -26.74 23.01
N ILE A 685 12.83 -25.73 23.62
CA ILE A 685 12.88 -24.34 23.16
C ILE A 685 14.28 -23.76 23.36
N ARG A 686 14.84 -23.15 22.31
CA ARG A 686 16.15 -22.47 22.35
C ARG A 686 16.14 -21.31 23.36
N PRO A 687 17.24 -21.08 24.10
CA PRO A 687 17.39 -19.89 24.93
C PRO A 687 17.47 -18.61 24.08
N LEU A 688 17.21 -17.47 24.70
CA LEU A 688 17.41 -16.15 24.10
C LEU A 688 18.81 -15.63 24.42
N ALA A 689 19.48 -15.00 23.45
CA ALA A 689 20.77 -14.35 23.64
C ALA A 689 20.69 -12.82 23.65
N SER A 690 19.64 -12.25 23.05
CA SER A 690 19.41 -10.80 22.96
C SER A 690 17.92 -10.53 22.68
N PRO A 691 17.40 -9.31 22.89
CA PRO A 691 18.00 -8.24 23.68
C PRO A 691 18.05 -8.59 25.18
N GLU A 692 19.02 -8.05 25.92
CA GLU A 692 19.23 -8.33 27.36
C GLU A 692 17.96 -8.11 28.20
N SER A 693 17.18 -7.07 27.85
CA SER A 693 15.91 -6.74 28.49
C SER A 693 14.89 -7.88 28.42
N LEU A 694 14.89 -8.67 27.33
CA LEU A 694 13.99 -9.81 27.19
C LEU A 694 14.61 -11.10 27.75
N GLN A 695 15.93 -11.26 27.63
CA GLN A 695 16.63 -12.44 28.10
C GLN A 695 16.35 -12.72 29.59
N GLY A 696 16.53 -11.70 30.44
CA GLY A 696 16.27 -11.86 31.88
C GLY A 696 14.81 -12.23 32.20
N LEU A 697 13.85 -11.64 31.49
CA LEU A 697 12.42 -11.94 31.66
C LEU A 697 12.07 -13.35 31.16
N PHE A 698 12.70 -13.78 30.07
CA PHE A 698 12.52 -15.11 29.51
C PHE A 698 13.04 -16.21 30.43
N ASP A 699 14.23 -16.01 31.00
CA ASP A 699 14.83 -16.97 31.94
C ASP A 699 14.04 -17.03 33.25
N ASP A 700 13.56 -15.88 33.75
CA ASP A 700 12.66 -15.81 34.92
C ASP A 700 11.38 -16.63 34.70
N ILE A 701 10.68 -16.40 33.58
CA ILE A 701 9.44 -17.10 33.26
C ILE A 701 9.67 -18.59 33.02
N ARG A 702 10.76 -18.96 32.36
CA ARG A 702 11.13 -20.36 32.14
C ARG A 702 11.41 -21.09 33.46
N SER A 703 11.89 -20.38 34.49
CA SER A 703 12.11 -20.94 35.83
C SER A 703 10.82 -21.20 36.61
N GLU A 704 9.70 -20.58 36.19
CA GLU A 704 8.38 -20.74 36.80
C GLU A 704 7.31 -21.27 35.81
N PRO A 705 7.36 -22.57 35.42
CA PRO A 705 6.44 -23.14 34.43
C PRO A 705 4.95 -22.94 34.71
N ARG A 706 4.59 -22.81 35.99
CA ARG A 706 3.21 -22.60 36.45
C ARG A 706 2.66 -21.21 36.16
N LEU A 707 3.50 -20.26 35.75
CA LEU A 707 3.11 -18.90 35.44
C LEU A 707 3.22 -18.57 33.95
N ILE A 708 3.83 -19.45 33.14
CA ILE A 708 4.12 -19.19 31.71
C ILE A 708 2.85 -18.77 30.96
N ALA A 709 1.75 -19.49 31.12
CA ALA A 709 0.54 -19.18 30.36
C ALA A 709 -0.10 -17.83 30.76
N ALA A 710 0.09 -17.38 32.02
CA ALA A 710 -0.42 -16.09 32.50
C ALA A 710 0.54 -14.91 32.19
N ARG A 711 1.86 -15.15 32.21
CA ARG A 711 2.88 -14.10 32.06
C ARG A 711 3.39 -13.94 30.63
N CYS A 712 3.27 -14.94 29.77
CA CYS A 712 3.63 -14.82 28.36
C CYS A 712 2.51 -14.12 27.57
N PRO A 713 2.86 -13.27 26.58
CA PRO A 713 1.88 -12.66 25.70
C PRO A 713 1.04 -13.66 24.88
N TYR A 714 0.02 -13.14 24.18
CA TYR A 714 -1.35 -13.65 23.95
C TYR A 714 -1.66 -15.11 23.65
#